data_AF-A0A4R2L7P8-F1
#
_entry.id   AF-A0A4R2L7P8-F1
#
_cell.length_a   1.000
_cell.length_b   1.000
_cell.length_c   1.000
_cell.angle_alpha   90.00
_cell.angle_beta   90.00
_cell.angle_gamma   90.00
#
_symmetry.space_group_name_H-M   'P 1'
#
loop_
_entity.id
_entity.type
_entity.pdbx_description
1 polymer ?
#
loop_
_entity_poly.entity_id
_entity_poly.type
_entity_poly.pdbx_seq_one_letter_code
_entity_poly.pdbx_strand_id
1 'polypeptide(L)'
;MKKIKFLKGSICLVVSLCFALSSISVLAEEELPIAAMDIETSESSENSGTLTEDETVETEDSLTEEFFGEDIEPSETLPETEIFSEKANHADDVVMTVEETEALSISVDYTEGISCGQEIIFTVNASGGSGNYKYRPAGLMTVEDGQLVSVYDVSYGNNGSYRKNNEFGFTFYASGTYYIRFSVMDMTTFETKTTGLYEYTLNIQDASYPSVMQIVKTVAAQCRNECATDFEKALWLHDWILDKGDYDYSYSYCSAEGILARGKGTCESYHRAYVLLLNEVGIETGRITGNGHVWTAVKMDGEWYQIDTTWDDGGEQMKGTIYEHMYFGVTDEIIGLVHTDHQLAVPGYESTTLENNYFIKTGQVKQWSDSFVDTIKQNLENGETKFVLNVNSSMPDNYKNVIYNLVAYELSKTDWDGKDLDISYTDDCFTCEVKAVSDDETVTYYVTYDANGGELPISNGGGEAYTTYRVCERVGDKHTIDLDSYYRPKRFYKVTYHGNGQGAKTFEFQNYFKFLGWNTRKDGSGKTYKAGDVYSENKDITLYAQWSTEYFSDRYVERPGYVFKGWYTQKQGGKKVTSKTVIKGDTDVYAQWEPGKFLLDAKQIFVDIGDIKTITASVTSGQEDFDVSCTWDGGTQDRQIIHADRYLNTVSVQGLHEGEANVYVSIKNS
;
A
#
# COMPACT_ATOMS: atom_id res chain seq x y z
N MET A 1 -27.25 -44.94 -33.51
CA MET A 1 -28.32 -45.06 -32.49
C MET A 1 -28.66 -43.63 -32.04
N LYS A 2 -29.52 -42.88 -32.75
CA LYS A 2 -30.96 -42.59 -32.54
C LYS A 2 -31.40 -42.05 -31.14
N LYS A 3 -31.82 -40.77 -31.18
CA LYS A 3 -32.93 -40.05 -30.47
C LYS A 3 -32.70 -39.65 -28.98
N ILE A 4 -32.79 -38.38 -28.55
CA ILE A 4 -33.85 -37.34 -28.61
C ILE A 4 -34.97 -37.50 -27.54
N LYS A 5 -35.24 -36.39 -26.81
CA LYS A 5 -36.49 -35.84 -26.18
C LYS A 5 -36.71 -35.91 -24.65
N PHE A 6 -36.50 -34.75 -24.00
CA PHE A 6 -37.47 -33.79 -23.42
C PHE A 6 -38.64 -34.20 -22.46
N LEU A 7 -38.68 -33.45 -21.33
CA LEU A 7 -39.77 -32.68 -20.67
C LEU A 7 -41.03 -33.36 -20.08
N LYS A 8 -41.28 -33.03 -18.81
CA LYS A 8 -42.55 -32.64 -18.13
C LYS A 8 -42.19 -32.32 -16.66
N GLY A 9 -42.51 -31.20 -16.00
CA GLY A 9 -43.60 -30.24 -16.17
C GLY A 9 -44.64 -30.46 -15.06
N SER A 10 -44.77 -29.52 -14.12
CA SER A 10 -46.06 -28.98 -13.62
C SER A 10 -45.91 -27.92 -12.52
N ILE A 11 -46.58 -26.80 -12.79
CA ILE A 11 -46.84 -25.59 -12.00
C ILE A 11 -48.36 -25.56 -11.71
N CYS A 12 -48.79 -24.97 -10.59
CA CYS A 12 -50.06 -24.25 -10.32
C CYS A 12 -49.95 -23.68 -8.89
N LEU A 13 -50.07 -22.40 -8.51
CA LEU A 13 -50.68 -21.15 -9.00
C LEU A 13 -52.21 -21.15 -9.09
N VAL A 14 -52.84 -20.20 -8.37
CA VAL A 14 -54.12 -19.44 -8.53
C VAL A 14 -54.46 -18.87 -7.13
N VAL A 15 -54.55 -17.56 -6.79
CA VAL A 15 -55.11 -16.30 -7.36
C VAL A 15 -56.27 -15.81 -6.48
N SER A 16 -56.24 -14.51 -6.14
CA SER A 16 -57.38 -13.54 -6.16
C SER A 16 -56.78 -12.16 -5.74
N LEU A 17 -56.65 -11.09 -6.51
CA LEU A 17 -57.42 -10.33 -7.52
C LEU A 17 -58.56 -9.45 -6.95
N CYS A 18 -58.40 -8.11 -7.08
CA CYS A 18 -59.36 -7.04 -7.44
C CYS A 18 -58.64 -5.67 -7.30
N PHE A 19 -58.18 -4.97 -8.36
CA PHE A 19 -58.83 -4.12 -9.38
C PHE A 19 -59.14 -2.65 -9.00
N ALA A 20 -58.49 -1.72 -9.72
CA ALA A 20 -58.96 -0.44 -10.34
C ALA A 20 -57.88 0.66 -10.22
N LEU A 21 -57.08 0.98 -11.26
CA LEU A 21 -57.34 1.78 -12.48
C LEU A 21 -57.33 3.30 -12.28
N SER A 22 -56.26 3.95 -12.74
CA SER A 22 -56.34 5.07 -13.69
C SER A 22 -54.98 5.31 -14.37
N SER A 23 -54.98 5.06 -15.67
CA SER A 23 -54.00 5.34 -16.72
C SER A 23 -53.69 6.82 -16.93
N ILE A 24 -52.49 7.14 -17.42
CA ILE A 24 -52.26 8.06 -18.56
C ILE A 24 -50.87 7.77 -19.18
N SER A 25 -50.86 7.85 -20.50
CA SER A 25 -49.90 7.39 -21.49
C SER A 25 -48.73 8.35 -21.75
N VAL A 26 -47.62 7.73 -22.15
CA VAL A 26 -46.46 8.31 -22.82
C VAL A 26 -46.87 8.98 -24.14
N LEU A 27 -46.41 10.20 -24.36
CA LEU A 27 -46.23 10.80 -25.68
C LEU A 27 -44.86 11.49 -25.71
N ALA A 28 -44.09 11.19 -26.75
CA ALA A 28 -42.95 11.96 -27.19
C ALA A 28 -43.46 13.24 -27.90
N GLU A 29 -42.73 14.35 -27.80
CA GLU A 29 -42.45 15.29 -28.89
C GLU A 29 -41.53 16.45 -28.46
N GLU A 30 -40.58 16.73 -29.35
CA GLU A 30 -40.01 18.03 -29.76
C GLU A 30 -39.19 18.92 -28.80
N GLU A 31 -37.92 19.06 -29.16
CA GLU A 31 -37.12 20.27 -28.98
C GLU A 31 -37.77 21.47 -29.67
N LEU A 32 -37.67 22.68 -29.08
CA LEU A 32 -37.38 23.99 -29.72
C LEU A 32 -37.35 25.11 -28.63
N PRO A 33 -36.78 26.30 -28.90
CA PRO A 33 -35.84 27.00 -28.02
C PRO A 33 -36.48 28.08 -27.14
N ILE A 34 -35.79 28.47 -26.07
CA ILE A 34 -36.15 29.65 -25.28
C ILE A 34 -35.31 30.84 -25.73
N ALA A 35 -36.05 31.85 -26.21
CA ALA A 35 -35.57 33.12 -26.70
C ALA A 35 -35.07 34.04 -25.56
N ALA A 36 -34.05 34.83 -25.90
CA ALA A 36 -33.64 36.02 -25.17
C ALA A 36 -34.79 37.02 -25.08
N MET A 37 -34.93 37.67 -23.93
CA MET A 37 -35.79 38.83 -23.77
C MET A 37 -35.08 39.86 -22.89
N ASP A 38 -34.55 40.89 -23.56
CA ASP A 38 -34.09 42.15 -23.00
C ASP A 38 -35.25 42.92 -22.36
N ILE A 39 -35.02 43.51 -21.17
CA ILE A 39 -35.66 44.76 -20.75
C ILE A 39 -34.63 45.66 -20.07
N GLU A 40 -34.51 46.85 -20.65
CA GLU A 40 -33.65 47.99 -20.34
C GLU A 40 -33.90 48.64 -18.96
N THR A 41 -32.87 49.32 -18.44
CA THR A 41 -32.88 50.73 -17.96
C THR A 41 -31.47 51.01 -17.39
N SER A 42 -30.76 52.11 -17.63
CA SER A 42 -30.99 53.37 -18.35
C SER A 42 -29.62 54.07 -18.55
N GLU A 43 -29.43 54.70 -19.69
CA GLU A 43 -28.25 55.51 -20.06
C GLU A 43 -28.08 56.79 -19.22
N SER A 44 -26.81 57.20 -19.02
CA SER A 44 -26.23 58.53 -19.28
C SER A 44 -24.91 58.64 -18.49
N SER A 45 -23.79 59.16 -18.98
CA SER A 45 -23.44 59.84 -20.23
C SER A 45 -21.92 59.80 -20.38
N GLU A 46 -21.46 59.65 -21.61
CA GLU A 46 -20.07 59.88 -22.02
C GLU A 46 -19.58 61.28 -21.61
N ASN A 47 -18.30 61.41 -21.25
CA ASN A 47 -17.44 62.29 -22.03
C ASN A 47 -15.96 61.88 -21.96
N SER A 48 -15.41 61.80 -23.16
CA SER A 48 -14.02 61.59 -23.55
C SER A 48 -13.02 62.64 -23.02
N GLY A 49 -11.75 62.24 -22.91
CA GLY A 49 -10.62 63.14 -22.70
C GLY A 49 -9.27 62.43 -22.59
N THR A 50 -8.62 62.25 -23.74
CA THR A 50 -7.30 61.67 -24.06
C THR A 50 -6.07 62.14 -23.28
N LEU A 51 -5.12 61.18 -23.10
CA LEU A 51 -3.62 61.25 -23.08
C LEU A 51 -2.98 61.98 -21.86
N THR A 52 -1.91 61.54 -21.17
CA THR A 52 -0.62 60.89 -21.53
C THR A 52 0.05 60.24 -20.29
N GLU A 53 1.07 59.40 -20.53
CA GLU A 53 2.26 59.01 -19.72
C GLU A 53 2.56 59.91 -18.50
N ASP A 54 3.07 59.48 -17.33
CA ASP A 54 4.13 58.51 -17.03
C ASP A 54 4.22 58.29 -15.49
N GLU A 55 5.06 57.33 -15.08
CA GLU A 55 5.69 57.09 -13.77
C GLU A 55 4.98 56.22 -12.69
N THR A 56 5.62 55.07 -12.53
CA THR A 56 5.63 54.07 -11.45
C THR A 56 5.94 54.63 -10.06
N VAL A 57 5.25 54.14 -9.02
CA VAL A 57 5.85 53.83 -7.71
C VAL A 57 5.15 52.59 -7.13
N GLU A 58 5.88 51.49 -7.08
CA GLU A 58 5.64 50.37 -6.17
C GLU A 58 6.13 50.74 -4.77
N THR A 59 5.40 50.35 -3.73
CA THR A 59 6.01 49.90 -2.47
C THR A 59 5.14 48.80 -1.86
N GLU A 60 5.65 47.57 -1.94
CA GLU A 60 5.46 46.51 -0.96
C GLU A 60 5.87 47.00 0.44
N ASP A 61 5.27 46.46 1.51
CA ASP A 61 6.10 45.74 2.48
C ASP A 61 5.27 44.76 3.34
N SER A 62 5.78 43.55 3.37
CA SER A 62 5.39 42.38 4.17
C SER A 62 6.31 42.28 5.38
N LEU A 63 5.83 41.88 6.56
CA LEU A 63 6.73 41.30 7.57
C LEU A 63 6.08 40.11 8.29
N THR A 64 6.85 39.03 8.26
CA THR A 64 6.68 37.71 8.83
C THR A 64 7.11 37.67 10.31
N GLU A 65 6.52 36.77 11.11
CA GLU A 65 6.98 36.43 12.47
C GLU A 65 7.32 34.94 12.57
N GLU A 66 8.55 34.63 12.95
CA GLU A 66 8.96 33.39 13.63
C GLU A 66 10.06 33.74 14.65
N PHE A 67 9.96 33.25 15.89
CA PHE A 67 10.99 32.39 16.54
C PHE A 67 10.68 32.07 18.02
N PHE A 68 11.02 30.84 18.44
CA PHE A 68 11.15 30.37 19.84
C PHE A 68 12.65 30.16 20.20
N GLY A 69 13.05 30.40 21.47
CA GLY A 69 14.06 29.58 22.17
C GLY A 69 15.34 30.22 22.76
N GLU A 70 15.40 30.23 24.10
CA GLU A 70 16.54 30.03 25.06
C GLU A 70 17.66 31.08 25.37
N ASP A 71 17.68 31.48 26.66
CA ASP A 71 18.75 31.52 27.69
C ASP A 71 20.04 32.41 27.67
N ILE A 72 20.08 33.31 28.69
CA ILE A 72 21.13 33.57 29.74
C ILE A 72 22.37 34.49 29.49
N GLU A 73 22.32 35.67 30.16
CA GLU A 73 23.35 36.43 30.96
C GLU A 73 24.56 37.17 30.28
N PRO A 74 25.21 38.18 30.93
CA PRO A 74 25.23 39.56 30.44
C PRO A 74 26.64 40.18 30.30
N SER A 75 26.68 41.41 29.77
CA SER A 75 27.64 42.51 30.03
C SER A 75 28.06 43.23 28.74
N GLU A 76 27.96 44.54 28.70
CA GLU A 76 29.07 45.47 28.92
C GLU A 76 28.62 46.93 28.69
N THR A 77 29.34 47.80 29.36
CA THR A 77 29.22 49.24 29.60
C THR A 77 29.25 50.18 28.38
N LEU A 78 28.40 51.24 28.46
CA LEU A 78 28.67 52.71 28.26
C LEU A 78 29.18 53.20 26.87
N PRO A 79 28.90 54.47 26.43
CA PRO A 79 28.98 55.68 27.28
C PRO A 79 27.99 56.85 27.05
N GLU A 80 27.93 57.66 28.12
CA GLU A 80 27.82 59.14 28.20
C GLU A 80 28.28 59.88 26.93
N THR A 81 27.79 61.03 26.49
CA THR A 81 27.12 62.20 27.08
C THR A 81 26.81 63.14 25.90
N GLU A 82 25.78 64.00 25.98
CA GLU A 82 26.00 65.44 25.76
C GLU A 82 24.81 66.26 26.26
N ILE A 83 25.13 67.19 27.17
CA ILE A 83 24.25 68.20 27.74
C ILE A 83 24.40 69.44 26.86
N PHE A 84 23.28 70.03 26.43
CA PHE A 84 23.23 71.44 26.08
C PHE A 84 22.28 72.17 27.03
N SER A 85 22.85 73.16 27.71
CA SER A 85 22.20 74.06 28.65
C SER A 85 21.62 75.29 27.95
N GLU A 86 20.46 75.77 28.40
CA GLU A 86 20.20 77.22 28.46
C GLU A 86 19.24 77.56 29.63
N LYS A 87 19.70 78.46 30.49
CA LYS A 87 18.99 79.16 31.58
C LYS A 87 18.21 80.34 30.97
N ALA A 88 17.15 80.94 31.52
CA ALA A 88 16.36 80.84 32.74
C ALA A 88 15.12 81.76 32.54
N ASN A 89 14.05 81.62 33.33
CA ASN A 89 13.45 82.75 34.05
C ASN A 89 12.36 82.34 35.07
N HIS A 90 12.60 82.85 36.28
CA HIS A 90 11.75 83.19 37.42
C HIS A 90 10.24 82.85 37.44
N ALA A 91 9.89 82.05 38.46
CA ALA A 91 8.82 82.22 39.45
C ALA A 91 7.40 82.65 38.99
N ASP A 92 6.47 81.69 39.07
CA ASP A 92 5.25 81.87 39.87
C ASP A 92 4.94 80.56 40.59
N ASP A 93 4.83 80.68 41.91
CA ASP A 93 4.54 79.60 42.85
C ASP A 93 3.03 79.34 42.79
N VAL A 94 2.59 78.60 41.77
CA VAL A 94 1.27 77.97 41.79
C VAL A 94 1.49 76.59 42.40
N VAL A 95 1.15 76.46 43.68
CA VAL A 95 0.83 75.16 44.26
C VAL A 95 -0.36 74.62 43.48
N MET A 96 -0.11 73.92 42.38
CA MET A 96 -1.06 72.95 41.86
C MET A 96 -1.07 71.85 42.91
N THR A 97 -2.10 71.86 43.75
CA THR A 97 -2.59 70.64 44.34
C THR A 97 -2.78 69.68 43.17
N VAL A 98 -1.84 68.74 43.01
CA VAL A 98 -2.08 67.53 42.24
C VAL A 98 -3.21 66.87 43.01
N GLU A 99 -4.45 67.07 42.56
CA GLU A 99 -5.52 66.17 42.96
C GLU A 99 -5.00 64.79 42.56
N GLU A 100 -4.68 63.95 43.55
CA GLU A 100 -4.46 62.53 43.33
C GLU A 100 -5.77 62.01 42.73
N THR A 101 -5.86 62.02 41.41
CA THR A 101 -6.94 61.33 40.71
C THR A 101 -6.79 59.87 41.10
N GLU A 102 -7.81 59.31 41.76
CA GLU A 102 -7.81 57.89 42.15
C GLU A 102 -7.38 57.02 40.97
N ALA A 103 -6.58 55.99 41.20
CA ALA A 103 -6.10 55.14 40.10
C ALA A 103 -7.28 54.55 39.32
N LEU A 104 -7.14 54.45 37.99
CA LEU A 104 -8.19 53.90 37.14
C LEU A 104 -8.60 52.50 37.64
N SER A 105 -9.89 52.27 37.81
CA SER A 105 -10.47 50.99 38.21
C SER A 105 -11.60 50.57 37.29
N ILE A 106 -11.78 49.26 37.15
CA ILE A 106 -12.79 48.64 36.29
C ILE A 106 -13.59 47.63 37.12
N SER A 107 -14.89 47.54 36.87
CA SER A 107 -15.79 46.50 37.36
C SER A 107 -16.80 46.15 36.27
N VAL A 108 -17.38 44.95 36.30
CA VAL A 108 -18.34 44.51 35.27
C VAL A 108 -19.58 43.96 35.94
N ASP A 109 -20.73 44.52 35.59
CA ASP A 109 -22.05 44.05 36.02
C ASP A 109 -22.71 43.24 34.89
N TYR A 110 -23.39 42.15 35.25
CA TYR A 110 -24.18 41.34 34.33
C TYR A 110 -25.27 40.58 35.10
N THR A 111 -26.27 40.06 34.37
CA THR A 111 -27.35 39.28 34.99
C THR A 111 -26.86 37.88 35.34
N GLU A 112 -27.02 37.47 36.60
CA GLU A 112 -26.75 36.10 37.04
C GLU A 112 -27.80 35.11 36.49
N GLY A 113 -27.44 33.82 36.38
CA GLY A 113 -28.36 32.80 35.86
C GLY A 113 -28.50 32.82 34.34
N ILE A 114 -27.37 32.85 33.63
CA ILE A 114 -27.29 32.88 32.17
C ILE A 114 -27.97 31.64 31.57
N SER A 115 -28.92 31.87 30.66
CA SER A 115 -29.55 30.84 29.83
C SER A 115 -29.01 30.93 28.41
N CYS A 116 -28.72 29.79 27.79
CA CYS A 116 -28.24 29.77 26.42
C CYS A 116 -29.33 30.25 25.45
N GLY A 117 -28.93 30.78 24.29
CA GLY A 117 -29.83 31.34 23.28
C GLY A 117 -30.44 32.72 23.64
N GLN A 118 -30.13 33.28 24.81
CA GLN A 118 -30.51 34.64 25.18
C GLN A 118 -29.30 35.58 25.20
N GLU A 119 -29.50 36.81 24.72
CA GLU A 119 -28.47 37.84 24.78
C GLU A 119 -28.27 38.31 26.22
N ILE A 120 -27.01 38.29 26.66
CA ILE A 120 -26.58 38.77 27.97
C ILE A 120 -25.80 40.06 27.79
N ILE A 121 -26.24 41.12 28.48
CA ILE A 121 -25.57 42.41 28.46
C ILE A 121 -24.61 42.50 29.65
N PHE A 122 -23.35 42.79 29.34
CA PHE A 122 -22.30 43.13 30.30
C PHE A 122 -22.09 44.64 30.31
N THR A 123 -22.26 45.26 31.46
CA THR A 123 -22.03 46.70 31.66
C THR A 123 -20.67 46.89 32.34
N VAL A 124 -19.73 47.49 31.61
CA VAL A 124 -18.38 47.76 32.12
C VAL A 124 -18.38 49.14 32.80
N ASN A 125 -18.09 49.19 34.09
CA ASN A 125 -18.02 50.42 34.84
C ASN A 125 -16.56 50.79 35.12
N ALA A 126 -16.23 52.06 34.97
CA ALA A 126 -14.93 52.60 35.33
C ALA A 126 -15.05 53.78 36.30
N SER A 127 -14.05 53.90 37.18
CA SER A 127 -13.90 54.98 38.15
C SER A 127 -12.42 55.32 38.32
N GLY A 128 -12.11 56.45 38.95
CA GLY A 128 -10.74 56.99 39.02
C GLY A 128 -10.29 57.65 37.69
N GLY A 129 -9.09 58.19 37.61
CA GLY A 129 -8.63 58.94 36.42
C GLY A 129 -9.46 60.20 36.16
N SER A 130 -9.68 60.53 34.89
CA SER A 130 -10.31 61.78 34.43
C SER A 130 -11.83 61.73 34.24
N GLY A 131 -12.44 60.54 34.24
CA GLY A 131 -13.85 60.35 33.92
C GLY A 131 -14.16 60.24 32.42
N ASN A 132 -13.18 60.46 31.54
CA ASN A 132 -13.35 60.41 30.09
C ASN A 132 -12.90 59.06 29.53
N TYR A 133 -13.77 58.06 29.58
CA TYR A 133 -13.40 56.68 29.24
C TYR A 133 -13.92 56.21 27.88
N LYS A 134 -13.23 55.22 27.31
CA LYS A 134 -13.74 54.31 26.29
C LYS A 134 -13.52 52.86 26.70
N TYR A 135 -14.37 51.98 26.19
CA TYR A 135 -14.47 50.58 26.57
C TYR A 135 -14.35 49.67 25.35
N ARG A 136 -13.90 48.43 25.54
CA ARG A 136 -13.93 47.37 24.53
C ARG A 136 -14.01 45.98 25.16
N PRO A 137 -14.51 44.95 24.43
CA PRO A 137 -14.17 43.59 24.78
C PRO A 137 -12.67 43.38 24.53
N ALA A 138 -12.03 42.65 25.42
CA ALA A 138 -10.61 42.30 25.35
C ALA A 138 -10.39 40.79 25.15
N GLY A 139 -11.46 40.01 25.20
CA GLY A 139 -11.46 38.59 24.87
C GLY A 139 -12.74 37.92 25.34
N LEU A 140 -13.21 36.95 24.56
CA LEU A 140 -14.20 35.98 24.99
C LEU A 140 -13.66 34.61 24.61
N MET A 141 -13.29 33.83 25.61
CA MET A 141 -12.54 32.59 25.45
C MET A 141 -13.29 31.41 26.06
N THR A 142 -12.97 30.21 25.61
CA THR A 142 -13.38 28.94 26.21
C THR A 142 -12.19 27.97 26.18
N VAL A 143 -12.33 26.81 26.84
CA VAL A 143 -11.34 25.73 26.76
C VAL A 143 -11.89 24.60 25.90
N GLU A 144 -11.18 24.29 24.83
CA GLU A 144 -11.49 23.20 23.90
C GLU A 144 -10.26 22.30 23.79
N ASP A 145 -10.44 21.01 24.06
CA ASP A 145 -9.35 20.01 24.13
C ASP A 145 -8.13 20.45 24.98
N GLY A 146 -8.41 21.07 26.13
CA GLY A 146 -7.37 21.57 27.05
C GLY A 146 -6.66 22.85 26.60
N GLN A 147 -7.01 23.40 25.44
CA GLN A 147 -6.47 24.66 24.92
C GLN A 147 -7.44 25.82 25.12
N LEU A 148 -6.92 26.97 25.53
CA LEU A 148 -7.70 28.20 25.62
C LEU A 148 -7.84 28.80 24.23
N VAL A 149 -9.08 28.95 23.75
CA VAL A 149 -9.38 29.45 22.40
C VAL A 149 -10.41 30.57 22.43
N SER A 150 -10.32 31.47 21.44
CA SER A 150 -11.28 32.55 21.28
C SER A 150 -12.61 32.00 20.77
N VAL A 151 -13.69 32.35 21.45
CA VAL A 151 -15.06 32.19 20.93
C VAL A 151 -15.39 33.35 20.01
N TYR A 152 -14.97 34.56 20.40
CA TYR A 152 -15.17 35.80 19.64
C TYR A 152 -13.83 36.47 19.36
N ASP A 153 -13.53 36.69 18.08
CA ASP A 153 -12.30 37.34 17.65
C ASP A 153 -12.40 38.87 17.80
N VAL A 154 -11.70 39.39 18.81
CA VAL A 154 -11.62 40.83 19.09
C VAL A 154 -10.59 41.54 18.20
N SER A 155 -9.72 40.82 17.51
CA SER A 155 -8.71 41.41 16.61
C SER A 155 -9.28 41.80 15.26
N TYR A 156 -10.41 41.20 14.86
CA TYR A 156 -11.01 41.43 13.55
C TYR A 156 -11.92 42.66 13.51
N GLY A 157 -11.77 43.47 12.46
CA GLY A 157 -12.64 44.62 12.18
C GLY A 157 -12.77 45.57 13.37
N ASN A 158 -14.01 45.89 13.75
CA ASN A 158 -14.31 46.78 14.88
C ASN A 158 -14.59 46.04 16.19
N ASN A 159 -14.37 44.71 16.24
CA ASN A 159 -14.77 43.87 17.36
C ASN A 159 -14.08 44.28 18.68
N GLY A 160 -12.79 44.58 18.63
CA GLY A 160 -12.00 45.06 19.77
C GLY A 160 -11.77 46.57 19.80
N SER A 161 -12.55 47.35 19.04
CA SER A 161 -12.40 48.81 19.01
C SER A 161 -12.94 49.49 20.28
N TYR A 162 -12.18 50.46 20.79
CA TYR A 162 -12.61 51.29 21.93
C TYR A 162 -13.78 52.20 21.55
N ARG A 163 -14.88 52.10 22.31
CA ARG A 163 -16.12 52.86 22.08
C ARG A 163 -16.63 53.52 23.37
N LYS A 164 -17.46 54.55 23.23
CA LYS A 164 -18.07 55.25 24.39
C LYS A 164 -19.10 54.39 25.11
N ASN A 165 -19.84 53.57 24.37
CA ASN A 165 -20.81 52.65 24.95
C ASN A 165 -20.11 51.60 25.80
N ASN A 166 -20.52 51.47 27.05
CA ASN A 166 -19.92 50.55 28.01
C ASN A 166 -20.68 49.23 28.16
N GLU A 167 -21.75 49.04 27.38
CA GLU A 167 -22.52 47.80 27.33
C GLU A 167 -22.06 46.90 26.18
N PHE A 168 -21.96 45.59 26.45
CA PHE A 168 -21.55 44.56 25.49
C PHE A 168 -22.51 43.36 25.58
N GLY A 169 -23.21 43.06 24.48
CA GLY A 169 -24.11 41.92 24.37
C GLY A 169 -23.40 40.68 23.83
N PHE A 170 -23.59 39.53 24.47
CA PHE A 170 -23.12 38.22 23.98
C PHE A 170 -24.22 37.17 24.15
N THR A 171 -24.35 36.27 23.17
CA THR A 171 -25.22 35.09 23.25
C THR A 171 -24.38 33.82 23.22
N PHE A 172 -24.68 32.88 24.11
CA PHE A 172 -23.99 31.60 24.25
C PHE A 172 -24.90 30.45 23.79
N TYR A 173 -24.35 29.51 23.02
CA TYR A 173 -25.12 28.38 22.48
C TYR A 173 -24.66 27.01 22.99
N ALA A 174 -23.71 26.96 23.93
CA ALA A 174 -23.29 25.73 24.57
C ALA A 174 -23.11 25.89 26.08
N SER A 175 -23.41 24.83 26.83
CA SER A 175 -23.01 24.73 28.23
C SER A 175 -21.48 24.63 28.35
N GLY A 176 -20.91 25.29 29.34
CA GLY A 176 -19.46 25.28 29.51
C GLY A 176 -18.94 26.41 30.39
N THR A 177 -17.62 26.53 30.41
CA THR A 177 -16.92 27.60 31.10
C THR A 177 -16.38 28.60 30.10
N TYR A 178 -16.80 29.86 30.22
CA TYR A 178 -16.36 30.96 29.39
C TYR A 178 -15.57 31.98 30.22
N TYR A 179 -14.56 32.58 29.61
CA TYR A 179 -13.72 33.60 30.20
C TYR A 179 -13.88 34.88 29.41
N ILE A 180 -14.40 35.92 30.06
CA ILE A 180 -14.64 37.20 29.40
C ILE A 180 -13.72 38.27 29.97
N ARG A 181 -13.17 39.08 29.07
CA ARG A 181 -12.27 40.18 29.40
C ARG A 181 -12.77 41.47 28.81
N PHE A 182 -12.61 42.54 29.56
CA PHE A 182 -12.92 43.89 29.13
C PHE A 182 -11.73 44.81 29.38
N SER A 183 -11.64 45.85 28.57
CA SER A 183 -10.62 46.87 28.72
C SER A 183 -11.25 48.26 28.70
N VAL A 184 -10.78 49.13 29.58
CA VAL A 184 -11.12 50.55 29.62
C VAL A 184 -9.86 51.39 29.42
N MET A 185 -9.99 52.43 28.62
CA MET A 185 -8.96 53.44 28.41
C MET A 185 -9.50 54.80 28.85
N ASP A 186 -8.75 55.48 29.72
CA ASP A 186 -8.95 56.90 29.99
C ASP A 186 -8.33 57.70 28.85
N MET A 187 -9.16 58.46 28.14
CA MET A 187 -8.76 59.19 26.93
C MET A 187 -8.01 60.50 27.24
N THR A 188 -7.93 60.90 28.50
CA THR A 188 -7.21 62.10 28.93
C THR A 188 -5.82 61.73 29.43
N THR A 189 -5.71 60.68 30.26
CA THR A 189 -4.43 60.20 30.81
C THR A 189 -3.76 59.14 29.95
N PHE A 190 -4.49 58.54 29.00
CA PHE A 190 -4.09 57.38 28.21
C PHE A 190 -3.80 56.12 29.04
N GLU A 191 -4.17 56.12 30.32
CA GLU A 191 -4.09 54.93 31.17
C GLU A 191 -5.11 53.89 30.69
N THR A 192 -4.68 52.63 30.62
CA THR A 192 -5.52 51.49 30.24
C THR A 192 -5.57 50.48 31.37
N LYS A 193 -6.76 49.96 31.65
CA LYS A 193 -6.96 48.85 32.58
C LYS A 193 -7.78 47.74 31.94
N THR A 194 -7.29 46.51 32.06
CA THR A 194 -7.93 45.31 31.50
C THR A 194 -8.20 44.32 32.61
N THR A 195 -9.37 43.70 32.60
CA THR A 195 -9.71 42.64 33.56
C THR A 195 -8.80 41.43 33.39
N GLY A 196 -8.56 40.72 34.48
CA GLY A 196 -7.81 39.46 34.48
C GLY A 196 -8.53 38.40 33.66
N LEU A 197 -7.76 37.46 33.08
CA LEU A 197 -8.31 36.39 32.24
C LEU A 197 -9.36 35.54 32.97
N TYR A 198 -9.11 35.20 34.24
CA TYR A 198 -10.00 34.36 35.05
C TYR A 198 -10.92 35.17 35.99
N GLU A 199 -10.87 36.50 35.90
CA GLU A 199 -11.61 37.39 36.82
C GLU A 199 -13.12 37.25 36.64
N TYR A 200 -13.58 37.20 35.38
CA TYR A 200 -14.99 36.99 35.03
C TYR A 200 -15.13 35.63 34.33
N THR A 201 -15.27 34.59 35.15
CA THR A 201 -15.49 33.21 34.71
C THR A 201 -16.98 32.88 34.76
N LEU A 202 -17.57 32.60 33.61
CA LEU A 202 -18.98 32.24 33.46
C LEU A 202 -19.11 30.72 33.38
N ASN A 203 -19.83 30.11 34.32
CA ASN A 203 -20.14 28.67 34.27
C ASN A 203 -21.60 28.50 33.87
N ILE A 204 -21.83 28.22 32.60
CA ILE A 204 -23.16 28.08 32.01
C ILE A 204 -23.53 26.60 32.01
N GLN A 205 -24.70 26.29 32.56
CA GLN A 205 -25.25 24.94 32.61
C GLN A 205 -26.71 25.00 32.17
N ASP A 206 -26.96 24.61 30.93
CA ASP A 206 -28.28 24.61 30.31
C ASP A 206 -28.53 23.25 29.64
N ALA A 207 -29.50 22.50 30.17
CA ALA A 207 -29.80 21.15 29.68
C ALA A 207 -30.30 21.13 28.23
N SER A 208 -30.78 22.26 27.70
CA SER A 208 -31.24 22.38 26.31
C SER A 208 -30.08 22.64 25.35
N TYR A 209 -28.93 23.07 25.87
CA TYR A 209 -27.74 23.44 25.10
C TYR A 209 -26.53 22.66 25.63
N PRO A 210 -26.28 21.44 25.11
CA PRO A 210 -25.16 20.62 25.56
C PRO A 210 -23.82 21.33 25.34
N SER A 211 -22.79 20.90 26.08
CA SER A 211 -21.44 21.39 25.83
C SER A 211 -20.92 20.90 24.48
N VAL A 212 -19.96 21.63 23.92
CA VAL A 212 -19.26 21.25 22.67
C VAL A 212 -18.81 19.79 22.71
N MET A 213 -18.16 19.35 23.79
CA MET A 213 -17.70 17.96 23.90
C MET A 213 -18.82 16.93 24.06
N GLN A 214 -19.98 17.31 24.60
CA GLN A 214 -21.16 16.43 24.62
C GLN A 214 -21.74 16.27 23.21
N ILE A 215 -21.77 17.35 22.42
CA ILE A 215 -22.17 17.30 21.00
C ILE A 215 -21.20 16.39 20.25
N VAL A 216 -19.89 16.65 20.34
CA VAL A 216 -18.84 15.84 19.69
C VAL A 216 -19.00 14.35 20.00
N LYS A 217 -19.14 13.98 21.28
CA LYS A 217 -19.31 12.57 21.68
C LYS A 217 -20.59 11.95 21.12
N THR A 218 -21.67 12.72 21.06
CA THR A 218 -22.97 12.23 20.54
C THR A 218 -22.87 11.98 19.04
N VAL A 219 -22.33 12.95 18.30
CA VAL A 219 -22.18 12.91 16.84
C VAL A 219 -21.18 11.82 16.44
N ALA A 220 -20.04 11.73 17.11
CA ALA A 220 -19.07 10.66 16.87
C ALA A 220 -19.63 9.27 17.19
N ALA A 221 -20.51 9.13 18.19
CA ALA A 221 -21.19 7.86 18.44
C ALA A 221 -22.17 7.49 17.31
N GLN A 222 -22.85 8.47 16.71
CA GLN A 222 -23.70 8.25 15.53
C GLN A 222 -22.86 7.84 14.33
N CYS A 223 -21.79 8.60 14.03
CA CYS A 223 -20.85 8.30 12.96
C CYS A 223 -20.29 6.86 13.06
N ARG A 224 -19.81 6.43 14.24
CA ARG A 224 -19.29 5.06 14.44
C ARG A 224 -20.35 3.96 14.25
N ASN A 225 -21.64 4.28 14.35
CA ASN A 225 -22.71 3.32 14.09
C ASN A 225 -23.08 3.24 12.60
N GLU A 226 -22.88 4.32 11.84
CA GLU A 226 -23.27 4.43 10.43
C GLU A 226 -22.12 4.10 9.48
N CYS A 227 -20.87 4.31 9.91
CA CYS A 227 -19.68 4.26 9.06
C CYS A 227 -18.70 3.18 9.54
N ALA A 228 -18.06 2.48 8.60
CA ALA A 228 -17.07 1.44 8.90
C ALA A 228 -15.64 1.92 8.64
N THR A 229 -15.41 2.55 7.49
CA THR A 229 -14.08 2.98 7.00
C THR A 229 -13.74 4.40 7.43
N ASP A 230 -12.46 4.79 7.34
CA ASP A 230 -12.05 6.14 7.67
C ASP A 230 -12.61 7.15 6.66
N PHE A 231 -12.65 6.79 5.36
CA PHE A 231 -13.34 7.57 4.33
C PHE A 231 -14.80 7.82 4.67
N GLU A 232 -15.58 6.78 4.99
CA GLU A 232 -17.00 6.92 5.32
C GLU A 232 -17.22 7.82 6.56
N LYS A 233 -16.38 7.66 7.59
CA LYS A 233 -16.49 8.49 8.81
C LYS A 233 -16.15 9.95 8.53
N ALA A 234 -15.04 10.21 7.83
CA ALA A 234 -14.63 11.56 7.47
C ALA A 234 -15.71 12.24 6.62
N LEU A 235 -16.22 11.58 5.59
CA LEU A 235 -17.28 12.10 4.73
C LEU A 235 -18.58 12.36 5.52
N TRP A 236 -19.00 11.42 6.37
CA TRP A 236 -20.21 11.59 7.17
C TRP A 236 -20.11 12.79 8.12
N LEU A 237 -18.96 12.98 8.78
CA LEU A 237 -18.74 14.09 9.69
C LEU A 237 -18.58 15.43 8.95
N HIS A 238 -17.97 15.39 7.77
CA HIS A 238 -17.89 16.52 6.84
C HIS A 238 -19.31 16.99 6.49
N ASP A 239 -20.14 16.10 5.95
CA ASP A 239 -21.51 16.42 5.53
C ASP A 239 -22.37 16.87 6.72
N TRP A 240 -22.16 16.24 7.88
CA TRP A 240 -22.83 16.64 9.12
C TRP A 240 -22.49 18.08 9.52
N ILE A 241 -21.22 18.52 9.38
CA ILE A 241 -20.82 19.90 9.65
C ILE A 241 -21.48 20.87 8.67
N LEU A 242 -21.47 20.55 7.37
CA LEU A 242 -22.08 21.39 6.33
C LEU A 242 -23.59 21.61 6.60
N ASP A 243 -24.30 20.62 7.14
CA ASP A 243 -25.73 20.75 7.49
C ASP A 243 -25.96 21.54 8.81
N LYS A 244 -24.93 21.80 9.61
CA LYS A 244 -25.10 22.33 10.98
C LYS A 244 -25.00 23.83 11.12
N GLY A 245 -24.28 24.50 10.23
CA GLY A 245 -24.12 25.93 10.30
C GLY A 245 -23.70 26.55 8.98
N ASP A 246 -23.71 27.87 8.97
CA ASP A 246 -23.31 28.68 7.83
C ASP A 246 -22.02 29.45 8.13
N TYR A 247 -21.36 29.91 7.07
CA TYR A 247 -20.19 30.78 7.20
C TYR A 247 -20.53 32.12 7.87
N ASP A 248 -19.71 32.51 8.85
CA ASP A 248 -19.80 33.81 9.51
C ASP A 248 -19.04 34.89 8.73
N TYR A 249 -19.74 35.59 7.83
CA TYR A 249 -19.19 36.74 7.09
C TYR A 249 -18.95 37.99 7.95
N SER A 250 -19.27 37.98 9.25
CA SER A 250 -18.79 38.99 10.20
C SER A 250 -17.39 38.66 10.76
N TYR A 251 -16.88 37.47 10.45
CA TYR A 251 -15.56 36.95 10.84
C TYR A 251 -15.31 36.99 12.35
N SER A 252 -16.35 36.77 13.15
CA SER A 252 -16.31 37.01 14.58
C SER A 252 -16.20 35.71 15.38
N TYR A 253 -16.82 34.61 14.94
CA TYR A 253 -16.92 33.39 15.74
C TYR A 253 -15.97 32.29 15.27
N CYS A 254 -14.93 31.99 16.06
CA CYS A 254 -13.82 31.12 15.66
C CYS A 254 -13.65 29.82 16.47
N SER A 255 -14.29 29.66 17.63
CA SER A 255 -14.26 28.40 18.39
C SER A 255 -15.14 27.31 17.75
N ALA A 256 -14.95 26.04 18.11
CA ALA A 256 -15.82 24.95 17.61
C ALA A 256 -17.30 25.12 18.00
N GLU A 257 -17.60 25.88 19.07
CA GLU A 257 -18.97 26.29 19.43
C GLU A 257 -19.72 26.97 18.28
N GLY A 258 -19.02 27.68 17.39
CA GLY A 258 -19.61 28.39 16.26
C GLY A 258 -20.41 27.46 15.34
N ILE A 259 -19.76 26.41 14.83
CA ILE A 259 -20.42 25.41 13.98
C ILE A 259 -21.23 24.41 14.78
N LEU A 260 -20.69 23.87 15.87
CA LEU A 260 -21.31 22.74 16.56
C LEU A 260 -22.60 23.11 17.32
N ALA A 261 -22.78 24.38 17.68
CA ALA A 261 -23.90 24.80 18.53
C ALA A 261 -24.59 26.10 18.08
N ARG A 262 -23.81 27.12 17.71
CA ARG A 262 -24.34 28.43 17.29
C ARG A 262 -24.93 28.41 15.88
N GLY A 263 -24.48 27.47 15.04
CA GLY A 263 -24.85 27.38 13.62
C GLY A 263 -24.22 28.45 12.74
N LYS A 264 -23.20 29.16 13.23
CA LYS A 264 -22.42 30.14 12.47
C LYS A 264 -20.97 30.21 12.93
N GLY A 265 -20.03 30.10 12.00
CA GLY A 265 -18.60 30.10 12.32
C GLY A 265 -17.70 30.51 11.15
N THR A 266 -16.50 30.98 11.47
CA THR A 266 -15.44 31.24 10.48
C THR A 266 -14.71 29.97 10.07
N CYS A 267 -13.76 30.07 9.14
CA CYS A 267 -12.92 28.95 8.71
C CYS A 267 -12.24 28.26 9.90
N GLU A 268 -11.78 29.03 10.89
CA GLU A 268 -11.26 28.49 12.15
C GLU A 268 -12.29 27.63 12.87
N SER A 269 -13.54 28.09 12.94
CA SER A 269 -14.63 27.35 13.59
C SER A 269 -14.96 26.04 12.89
N TYR A 270 -15.00 26.03 11.55
CA TYR A 270 -15.18 24.81 10.74
C TYR A 270 -14.04 23.81 10.96
N HIS A 271 -12.79 24.25 10.79
CA HIS A 271 -11.61 23.42 11.01
C HIS A 271 -11.62 22.81 12.41
N ARG A 272 -11.86 23.63 13.43
CA ARG A 272 -11.91 23.24 14.84
C ARG A 272 -13.01 22.23 15.14
N ALA A 273 -14.21 22.45 14.62
CA ALA A 273 -15.33 21.52 14.76
C ALA A 273 -14.99 20.16 14.14
N TYR A 274 -14.41 20.18 12.93
CA TYR A 274 -14.08 18.96 12.19
C TYR A 274 -12.97 18.18 12.86
N VAL A 275 -11.91 18.85 13.32
CA VAL A 275 -10.81 18.25 14.10
C VAL A 275 -11.33 17.54 15.35
N LEU A 276 -12.19 18.18 16.14
CA LEU A 276 -12.73 17.56 17.36
C LEU A 276 -13.56 16.30 17.03
N LEU A 277 -14.35 16.33 15.96
CA LEU A 277 -15.17 15.21 15.53
C LEU A 277 -14.32 14.05 14.98
N LEU A 278 -13.34 14.34 14.11
CA LEU A 278 -12.43 13.36 13.52
C LEU A 278 -11.56 12.68 14.58
N ASN A 279 -10.95 13.47 15.47
CA ASN A 279 -10.12 12.93 16.56
C ASN A 279 -10.94 12.05 17.49
N GLU A 280 -12.19 12.42 17.79
CA GLU A 280 -13.07 11.58 18.60
C GLU A 280 -13.33 10.23 17.92
N VAL A 281 -13.52 10.16 16.60
CA VAL A 281 -13.65 8.87 15.88
C VAL A 281 -12.32 8.16 15.58
N GLY A 282 -11.20 8.72 16.03
CA GLY A 282 -9.86 8.12 15.94
C GLY A 282 -9.14 8.39 14.61
N ILE A 283 -9.54 9.41 13.87
CA ILE A 283 -8.89 9.85 12.63
C ILE A 283 -7.91 10.97 12.97
N GLU A 284 -6.64 10.82 12.58
CA GLU A 284 -5.60 11.82 12.80
C GLU A 284 -5.82 13.04 11.89
N THR A 285 -5.53 14.23 12.41
CA THR A 285 -5.71 15.50 11.69
C THR A 285 -4.49 16.40 11.77
N GLY A 286 -4.26 17.19 10.73
CA GLY A 286 -3.31 18.29 10.67
C GLY A 286 -3.98 19.63 10.39
N ARG A 287 -3.31 20.71 10.78
CA ARG A 287 -3.75 22.08 10.53
C ARG A 287 -2.99 22.64 9.33
N ILE A 288 -3.73 23.16 8.35
CA ILE A 288 -3.17 23.77 7.15
C ILE A 288 -3.69 25.19 7.00
N THR A 289 -2.84 26.10 6.57
CA THR A 289 -3.15 27.52 6.38
C THR A 289 -2.55 28.04 5.09
N GLY A 290 -3.26 28.94 4.42
CA GLY A 290 -2.81 29.67 3.23
C GLY A 290 -3.79 30.80 2.97
N ASN A 291 -3.42 31.87 2.24
CA ASN A 291 -4.29 32.97 1.83
C ASN A 291 -5.22 33.56 2.92
N GLY A 292 -4.78 33.59 4.18
CA GLY A 292 -5.59 34.05 5.33
C GLY A 292 -6.70 33.09 5.74
N HIS A 293 -6.67 31.85 5.26
CA HIS A 293 -7.64 30.78 5.45
C HIS A 293 -7.02 29.57 6.16
N VAL A 294 -7.87 28.70 6.69
CA VAL A 294 -7.49 27.45 7.37
C VAL A 294 -8.40 26.32 6.96
N TRP A 295 -7.80 25.15 6.73
CA TRP A 295 -8.51 23.89 6.50
C TRP A 295 -7.78 22.71 7.16
N THR A 296 -8.26 21.49 6.90
CA THR A 296 -7.85 20.30 7.66
C THR A 296 -7.15 19.30 6.76
N ALA A 297 -5.95 18.88 7.15
CA ALA A 297 -5.35 17.65 6.62
C ALA A 297 -5.92 16.46 7.41
N VAL A 298 -6.39 15.42 6.74
CA VAL A 298 -7.09 14.27 7.36
C VAL A 298 -6.43 12.98 6.91
N LYS A 299 -6.07 12.12 7.86
CA LYS A 299 -5.41 10.85 7.56
C LYS A 299 -6.43 9.73 7.42
N MET A 300 -6.66 9.26 6.19
CA MET A 300 -7.61 8.18 5.90
C MET A 300 -6.85 6.97 5.37
N ASP A 301 -7.05 5.80 5.98
CA ASP A 301 -6.41 4.54 5.57
C ASP A 301 -4.86 4.61 5.53
N GLY A 302 -4.27 5.47 6.35
CA GLY A 302 -2.81 5.63 6.49
C GLY A 302 -2.19 6.77 5.69
N GLU A 303 -2.93 7.35 4.74
CA GLU A 303 -2.46 8.42 3.86
C GLU A 303 -3.13 9.76 4.21
N TRP A 304 -2.43 10.88 3.97
CA TRP A 304 -2.96 12.22 4.23
C TRP A 304 -3.73 12.77 3.04
N TYR A 305 -4.80 13.51 3.33
CA TYR A 305 -5.63 14.18 2.35
C TYR A 305 -6.00 15.58 2.81
N GLN A 306 -6.13 16.51 1.86
CA GLN A 306 -6.59 17.87 2.13
C GLN A 306 -8.12 17.91 2.06
N ILE A 307 -8.76 18.50 3.09
CA ILE A 307 -10.21 18.67 3.18
C ILE A 307 -10.55 20.09 3.64
N ASP A 308 -11.28 20.84 2.81
CA ASP A 308 -11.78 22.18 3.13
C ASP A 308 -13.30 22.21 3.28
N THR A 309 -13.76 21.92 4.49
CA THR A 309 -15.17 22.01 4.89
C THR A 309 -15.77 23.41 4.72
N THR A 310 -14.94 24.46 4.69
CA THR A 310 -15.45 25.83 4.57
C THR A 310 -15.79 26.15 3.11
N TRP A 311 -14.89 25.80 2.19
CA TRP A 311 -15.08 26.06 0.77
C TRP A 311 -16.03 25.06 0.11
N ASP A 312 -16.16 23.86 0.68
CA ASP A 312 -17.24 22.92 0.33
C ASP A 312 -18.62 23.41 0.83
N ASP A 313 -18.67 24.32 1.82
CA ASP A 313 -19.92 24.96 2.23
C ASP A 313 -20.24 26.21 1.39
N GLY A 314 -20.69 25.98 0.15
CA GLY A 314 -21.11 27.04 -0.78
C GLY A 314 -22.40 27.79 -0.40
N GLY A 315 -22.96 27.54 0.79
CA GLY A 315 -24.23 28.08 1.27
C GLY A 315 -25.47 27.45 0.63
N GLU A 316 -26.65 27.90 1.04
CA GLU A 316 -27.97 27.29 0.71
C GLU A 316 -28.20 27.03 -0.79
N GLN A 317 -27.67 27.89 -1.67
CA GLN A 317 -27.86 27.74 -3.12
C GLN A 317 -27.06 26.59 -3.73
N MET A 318 -26.00 26.15 -3.04
CA MET A 318 -25.07 25.11 -3.48
C MET A 318 -25.31 23.79 -2.74
N LYS A 319 -26.20 23.77 -1.73
CA LYS A 319 -26.60 22.56 -1.00
C LYS A 319 -27.18 21.50 -1.95
N GLY A 320 -26.76 20.26 -1.79
CA GLY A 320 -27.17 19.12 -2.61
C GLY A 320 -26.58 19.11 -4.03
N THR A 321 -25.60 19.95 -4.31
CA THR A 321 -24.89 19.98 -5.60
C THR A 321 -23.53 19.30 -5.48
N ILE A 322 -22.84 19.13 -6.62
CA ILE A 322 -21.47 18.59 -6.65
C ILE A 322 -20.45 19.45 -5.88
N TYR A 323 -20.77 20.71 -5.58
CA TYR A 323 -19.82 21.64 -4.96
C TYR A 323 -19.59 21.35 -3.47
N GLU A 324 -20.46 20.57 -2.83
CA GLU A 324 -20.30 20.19 -1.41
C GLU A 324 -19.16 19.19 -1.17
N HIS A 325 -18.51 18.68 -2.20
CA HIS A 325 -17.43 17.71 -2.06
C HIS A 325 -16.23 18.04 -2.94
N MET A 326 -16.15 19.27 -3.44
CA MET A 326 -15.14 19.71 -4.37
C MET A 326 -13.73 19.55 -3.80
N TYR A 327 -13.57 19.88 -2.53
CA TYR A 327 -12.31 19.91 -1.82
C TYR A 327 -12.19 18.74 -0.83
N PHE A 328 -13.04 17.72 -0.95
CA PHE A 328 -12.97 16.52 -0.11
C PHE A 328 -11.94 15.53 -0.65
N GLY A 329 -10.81 15.43 0.06
CA GLY A 329 -9.85 14.37 -0.12
C GLY A 329 -8.88 14.63 -1.28
N VAL A 330 -8.44 15.87 -1.46
CA VAL A 330 -7.56 16.28 -2.57
C VAL A 330 -6.08 16.27 -2.17
N THR A 331 -5.19 16.34 -3.17
CA THR A 331 -3.73 16.45 -2.97
C THR A 331 -3.30 17.87 -2.63
N ASP A 332 -2.08 18.04 -2.12
CA ASP A 332 -1.46 19.36 -1.93
C ASP A 332 -1.38 20.15 -3.25
N GLU A 333 -1.08 19.45 -4.36
CA GLU A 333 -1.04 20.05 -5.69
C GLU A 333 -2.41 20.61 -6.10
N ILE A 334 -3.49 19.85 -5.88
CA ILE A 334 -4.83 20.28 -6.29
C ILE A 334 -5.38 21.38 -5.36
N ILE A 335 -5.18 21.28 -4.04
CA ILE A 335 -5.63 22.32 -3.10
C ILE A 335 -4.86 23.64 -3.35
N GLY A 336 -3.59 23.57 -3.76
CA GLY A 336 -2.77 24.74 -4.11
C GLY A 336 -3.27 25.50 -5.35
N LEU A 337 -4.07 24.87 -6.22
CA LEU A 337 -4.69 25.55 -7.38
C LEU A 337 -5.74 26.58 -6.94
N VAL A 338 -6.31 26.42 -5.75
CA VAL A 338 -7.38 27.27 -5.22
C VAL A 338 -6.93 28.07 -3.98
N HIS A 339 -5.91 27.59 -3.26
CA HIS A 339 -5.23 28.34 -2.19
C HIS A 339 -3.81 28.69 -2.64
N THR A 340 -3.65 29.82 -3.33
CA THR A 340 -2.40 30.20 -4.03
C THR A 340 -1.17 30.36 -3.13
N ASP A 341 -1.32 30.51 -1.82
CA ASP A 341 -0.17 30.60 -0.91
C ASP A 341 0.29 29.22 -0.41
N HIS A 342 -0.49 28.16 -0.67
CA HIS A 342 -0.16 26.78 -0.35
C HIS A 342 0.73 26.17 -1.44
N GLN A 343 1.94 26.69 -1.55
CA GLN A 343 2.90 26.28 -2.58
C GLN A 343 3.69 25.02 -2.21
N LEU A 344 3.74 24.67 -0.92
CA LEU A 344 4.49 23.54 -0.39
C LEU A 344 3.65 22.80 0.65
N ALA A 345 3.73 21.47 0.63
CA ALA A 345 3.13 20.64 1.66
C ALA A 345 3.70 20.97 3.05
N VAL A 346 2.84 20.95 4.07
CA VAL A 346 3.26 21.12 5.46
C VAL A 346 3.93 19.82 5.94
N PRO A 347 5.16 19.87 6.48
CA PRO A 347 5.88 18.67 6.89
C PRO A 347 5.08 17.79 7.86
N GLY A 348 4.92 16.51 7.50
CA GLY A 348 4.15 15.52 8.27
C GLY A 348 2.68 15.39 7.89
N TYR A 349 2.18 16.20 6.94
CA TYR A 349 0.80 16.17 6.43
C TYR A 349 0.74 16.11 4.90
N GLU A 350 1.77 15.55 4.26
CA GLU A 350 1.92 15.52 2.81
C GLU A 350 0.83 14.65 2.14
N SER A 351 -0.01 15.28 1.32
CA SER A 351 -1.11 14.65 0.58
C SER A 351 -0.75 14.46 -0.90
N THR A 352 -0.53 13.20 -1.29
CA THR A 352 0.00 12.83 -2.62
C THR A 352 -0.86 11.84 -3.41
N THR A 353 -1.97 11.37 -2.82
CA THR A 353 -2.86 10.38 -3.43
C THR A 353 -4.29 10.89 -3.47
N LEU A 354 -5.08 10.36 -4.41
CA LEU A 354 -6.50 10.67 -4.61
C LEU A 354 -7.41 9.48 -4.34
N GLU A 355 -6.88 8.38 -3.78
CA GLU A 355 -7.67 7.15 -3.56
C GLU A 355 -8.89 7.34 -2.65
N ASN A 356 -8.84 8.29 -1.71
CA ASN A 356 -9.95 8.69 -0.84
C ASN A 356 -10.54 10.08 -1.20
N ASN A 357 -10.30 10.58 -2.42
CA ASN A 357 -11.06 11.71 -2.95
C ASN A 357 -12.53 11.32 -3.17
N TYR A 358 -13.47 12.22 -2.89
CA TYR A 358 -14.89 11.92 -3.00
C TYR A 358 -15.31 11.47 -4.41
N PHE A 359 -14.97 12.21 -5.48
CA PHE A 359 -15.42 11.90 -6.84
C PHE A 359 -14.75 10.64 -7.40
N ILE A 360 -13.50 10.39 -7.02
CA ILE A 360 -12.78 9.15 -7.36
C ILE A 360 -13.43 7.96 -6.63
N LYS A 361 -13.58 8.04 -5.30
CA LYS A 361 -14.09 6.93 -4.49
C LYS A 361 -15.53 6.56 -4.83
N THR A 362 -16.37 7.56 -5.10
CA THR A 362 -17.78 7.34 -5.49
C THR A 362 -17.96 7.00 -6.96
N GLY A 363 -16.93 7.19 -7.80
CA GLY A 363 -16.99 7.04 -9.25
C GLY A 363 -17.76 8.14 -9.98
N GLN A 364 -18.20 9.20 -9.29
CA GLN A 364 -18.91 10.32 -9.91
C GLN A 364 -18.03 11.08 -10.92
N VAL A 365 -16.70 11.01 -10.80
CA VAL A 365 -15.76 11.58 -11.77
C VAL A 365 -16.03 11.15 -13.22
N LYS A 366 -16.65 9.97 -13.40
CA LYS A 366 -16.99 9.37 -14.71
C LYS A 366 -17.95 10.19 -15.54
N GLN A 367 -18.76 11.03 -14.91
CA GLN A 367 -19.62 11.96 -15.64
C GLN A 367 -18.83 12.93 -16.55
N TRP A 368 -17.55 13.15 -16.24
CA TRP A 368 -16.63 13.95 -17.05
C TRP A 368 -15.63 13.07 -17.82
N SER A 369 -15.05 12.04 -17.19
CA SER A 369 -13.97 11.24 -17.81
C SER A 369 -14.44 10.40 -19.00
N ASP A 370 -15.66 9.85 -18.97
CA ASP A 370 -16.15 8.89 -19.98
C ASP A 370 -16.16 9.49 -21.40
N SER A 371 -16.39 10.80 -21.50
CA SER A 371 -16.40 11.52 -22.78
C SER A 371 -15.05 11.50 -23.53
N PHE A 372 -13.94 11.21 -22.84
CA PHE A 372 -12.60 11.16 -23.42
C PHE A 372 -12.15 9.75 -23.81
N VAL A 373 -12.79 8.71 -23.27
CA VAL A 373 -12.32 7.31 -23.36
C VAL A 373 -12.19 6.84 -24.80
N ASP A 374 -13.21 7.07 -25.63
CA ASP A 374 -13.20 6.61 -27.03
C ASP A 374 -12.14 7.34 -27.86
N THR A 375 -11.93 8.63 -27.60
CA THR A 375 -10.90 9.43 -28.29
C THR A 375 -9.50 8.96 -27.91
N ILE A 376 -9.25 8.69 -26.63
CA ILE A 376 -7.97 8.13 -26.16
C ILE A 376 -7.71 6.76 -26.80
N LYS A 377 -8.70 5.86 -26.80
CA LYS A 377 -8.58 4.54 -27.47
C LYS A 377 -8.24 4.69 -28.94
N GLN A 378 -8.94 5.58 -29.66
CA GLN A 378 -8.68 5.81 -31.07
C GLN A 378 -7.24 6.29 -31.34
N ASN A 379 -6.73 7.22 -30.54
CA ASN A 379 -5.33 7.68 -30.69
C ASN A 379 -4.33 6.55 -30.41
N LEU A 380 -4.58 5.74 -29.38
CA LEU A 380 -3.73 4.57 -29.07
C LEU A 380 -3.78 3.50 -30.17
N GLU A 381 -4.96 3.24 -30.75
CA GLU A 381 -5.14 2.32 -31.89
C GLU A 381 -4.43 2.81 -33.16
N ASN A 382 -4.36 4.13 -33.34
CA ASN A 382 -3.58 4.77 -34.41
C ASN A 382 -2.05 4.72 -34.16
N GLY A 383 -1.62 4.21 -33.00
CA GLY A 383 -0.22 4.07 -32.64
C GLY A 383 0.40 5.35 -32.06
N GLU A 384 -0.40 6.33 -31.65
CA GLU A 384 0.08 7.54 -31.01
C GLU A 384 0.57 7.24 -29.59
N THR A 385 1.78 7.69 -29.26
CA THR A 385 2.38 7.52 -27.93
C THR A 385 2.34 8.78 -27.08
N LYS A 386 2.01 9.93 -27.69
CA LYS A 386 1.82 11.22 -27.02
C LYS A 386 0.84 12.06 -27.83
N PHE A 387 -0.21 12.55 -27.18
CA PHE A 387 -1.24 13.38 -27.81
C PHE A 387 -1.90 14.30 -26.78
N VAL A 388 -2.58 15.32 -27.28
CA VAL A 388 -3.25 16.34 -26.46
C VAL A 388 -4.73 16.34 -26.77
N LEU A 389 -5.57 16.40 -25.74
CA LEU A 389 -7.02 16.50 -25.86
C LEU A 389 -7.49 17.81 -25.23
N ASN A 390 -8.25 18.60 -25.98
CA ASN A 390 -8.82 19.85 -25.46
C ASN A 390 -10.03 19.54 -24.56
N VAL A 391 -10.13 20.27 -23.46
CA VAL A 391 -11.29 20.27 -22.57
C VAL A 391 -12.15 21.48 -22.91
N ASN A 392 -13.43 21.23 -23.21
CA ASN A 392 -14.42 22.29 -23.40
C ASN A 392 -15.46 22.20 -22.29
N SER A 393 -15.31 23.02 -21.27
CA SER A 393 -16.20 23.08 -20.10
C SER A 393 -16.66 24.52 -19.84
N SER A 394 -17.92 24.68 -19.48
CA SER A 394 -18.49 25.94 -19.00
C SER A 394 -18.31 26.16 -17.49
N MET A 395 -17.67 25.19 -16.81
CA MET A 395 -17.40 25.27 -15.37
C MET A 395 -16.40 26.41 -15.07
N PRO A 396 -16.63 27.21 -14.01
CA PRO A 396 -15.66 28.22 -13.58
C PRO A 396 -14.28 27.62 -13.29
N ASP A 397 -13.21 28.39 -13.56
CA ASP A 397 -11.82 27.89 -13.54
C ASP A 397 -11.41 27.24 -12.21
N ASN A 398 -11.82 27.82 -11.08
CA ASN A 398 -11.50 27.29 -9.74
C ASN A 398 -12.07 25.87 -9.51
N TYR A 399 -13.24 25.56 -10.08
CA TYR A 399 -13.84 24.23 -10.00
C TYR A 399 -13.36 23.32 -11.13
N LYS A 400 -13.24 23.88 -12.34
CA LYS A 400 -12.80 23.18 -13.54
C LYS A 400 -11.40 22.59 -13.32
N ASN A 401 -10.47 23.37 -12.78
CA ASN A 401 -9.11 22.91 -12.56
C ASN A 401 -9.02 21.77 -11.54
N VAL A 402 -9.86 21.78 -10.51
CA VAL A 402 -9.95 20.67 -9.56
C VAL A 402 -10.52 19.43 -10.25
N ILE A 403 -11.71 19.53 -10.84
CA ILE A 403 -12.40 18.40 -11.48
C ILE A 403 -11.55 17.77 -12.58
N TYR A 404 -10.94 18.56 -13.46
CA TYR A 404 -10.20 17.98 -14.58
C TYR A 404 -8.83 17.41 -14.18
N ASN A 405 -8.24 17.83 -13.05
CA ASN A 405 -7.11 17.08 -12.46
C ASN A 405 -7.57 15.72 -11.88
N LEU A 406 -8.77 15.65 -11.28
CA LEU A 406 -9.35 14.37 -10.87
C LEU A 406 -9.68 13.47 -12.07
N VAL A 407 -10.18 14.03 -13.16
CA VAL A 407 -10.42 13.30 -14.42
C VAL A 407 -9.11 12.78 -15.01
N ALA A 408 -8.03 13.58 -15.00
CA ALA A 408 -6.71 13.14 -15.43
C ALA A 408 -6.26 11.90 -14.63
N TYR A 409 -6.42 11.94 -13.31
CA TYR A 409 -6.14 10.82 -12.43
C TYR A 409 -6.98 9.58 -12.80
N GLU A 410 -8.32 9.69 -12.91
CA GLU A 410 -9.20 8.57 -13.28
C GLU A 410 -8.80 7.94 -14.62
N LEU A 411 -8.53 8.77 -15.63
CA LEU A 411 -8.11 8.31 -16.96
C LEU A 411 -6.73 7.63 -16.90
N SER A 412 -5.80 8.13 -16.07
CA SER A 412 -4.47 7.51 -15.87
C SER A 412 -4.56 6.12 -15.22
N LYS A 413 -5.64 5.83 -14.48
CA LYS A 413 -5.92 4.54 -13.84
C LYS A 413 -6.78 3.61 -14.69
N THR A 414 -7.29 4.08 -15.82
CA THR A 414 -8.08 3.28 -16.75
C THR A 414 -7.20 2.24 -17.46
N ASP A 415 -7.73 1.02 -17.66
CA ASP A 415 -7.03 0.00 -18.45
C ASP A 415 -7.11 0.32 -19.95
N TRP A 416 -5.94 0.58 -20.55
CA TRP A 416 -5.78 0.89 -21.97
C TRP A 416 -5.20 -0.28 -22.76
N ASP A 417 -5.76 -1.47 -22.55
CA ASP A 417 -5.31 -2.74 -23.13
C ASP A 417 -3.83 -3.02 -22.81
N GLY A 418 -3.48 -2.88 -21.53
CA GLY A 418 -2.12 -3.13 -21.02
C GLY A 418 -1.10 -2.02 -21.31
N LYS A 419 -1.54 -0.81 -21.69
CA LYS A 419 -0.69 0.39 -21.72
C LYS A 419 -0.96 1.24 -20.50
N ASP A 420 0.11 1.67 -19.83
CA ASP A 420 0.02 2.68 -18.78
C ASP A 420 0.15 4.06 -19.40
N LEU A 421 -0.78 4.95 -19.08
CA LEU A 421 -0.74 6.33 -19.54
C LEU A 421 -0.43 7.24 -18.34
N ASP A 422 0.47 8.19 -18.56
CA ASP A 422 0.56 9.39 -17.76
C ASP A 422 -0.35 10.44 -18.38
N ILE A 423 -1.29 10.96 -17.58
CA ILE A 423 -2.26 11.94 -18.03
C ILE A 423 -2.23 13.09 -17.04
N SER A 424 -1.87 14.26 -17.53
CA SER A 424 -1.89 15.51 -16.77
C SER A 424 -2.89 16.49 -17.38
N TYR A 425 -3.39 17.41 -16.58
CA TYR A 425 -4.30 18.47 -17.01
C TYR A 425 -3.72 19.85 -16.70
N THR A 426 -3.52 20.65 -17.76
CA THR A 426 -3.04 22.04 -17.67
C THR A 426 -3.56 22.83 -18.86
N ASP A 427 -3.86 24.12 -18.68
CA ASP A 427 -4.29 25.03 -19.76
C ASP A 427 -5.45 24.48 -20.61
N ASP A 428 -6.50 23.98 -19.95
CA ASP A 428 -7.69 23.39 -20.58
C ASP A 428 -7.38 22.20 -21.52
N CYS A 429 -6.25 21.52 -21.29
CA CYS A 429 -5.80 20.42 -22.11
C CYS A 429 -5.35 19.23 -21.24
N PHE A 430 -5.73 18.03 -21.67
CA PHE A 430 -5.07 16.82 -21.22
C PHE A 430 -3.85 16.54 -22.08
N THR A 431 -2.69 16.38 -21.44
CA THR A 431 -1.53 15.78 -22.10
C THR A 431 -1.51 14.30 -21.75
N CYS A 432 -1.73 13.45 -22.75
CA CYS A 432 -1.68 12.01 -22.61
C CYS A 432 -0.36 11.50 -23.17
N GLU A 433 0.42 10.80 -22.36
CA GLU A 433 1.67 10.17 -22.77
C GLU A 433 1.65 8.71 -22.33
N VAL A 434 1.83 7.79 -23.27
CA VAL A 434 2.04 6.39 -22.92
C VAL A 434 3.34 6.36 -22.14
N LYS A 435 3.28 5.91 -20.88
CA LYS A 435 4.47 5.75 -20.06
C LYS A 435 5.41 4.88 -20.87
N ALA A 436 6.60 5.41 -21.17
CA ALA A 436 7.67 4.57 -21.63
C ALA A 436 7.73 3.42 -20.62
N VAL A 437 7.64 2.18 -21.10
CA VAL A 437 7.87 1.01 -20.25
C VAL A 437 9.17 1.32 -19.53
N SER A 438 9.08 1.64 -18.23
CA SER A 438 10.27 2.02 -17.50
C SER A 438 11.18 0.81 -17.57
N ASP A 439 12.41 0.98 -18.03
CA ASP A 439 13.40 -0.09 -18.11
C ASP A 439 13.78 -0.68 -16.72
N ASP A 440 13.08 -0.27 -15.65
CA ASP A 440 13.39 -0.54 -14.25
C ASP A 440 12.33 -1.31 -13.47
N GLU A 441 11.14 -1.59 -14.02
CA GLU A 441 10.20 -2.45 -13.30
C GLU A 441 10.64 -3.90 -13.42
N THR A 442 10.97 -4.53 -12.28
CA THR A 442 11.43 -5.92 -12.24
C THR A 442 10.34 -6.83 -11.68
N VAL A 443 9.93 -7.83 -12.47
CA VAL A 443 9.14 -8.97 -11.96
C VAL A 443 10.07 -9.86 -11.16
N THR A 444 9.68 -10.13 -9.91
CA THR A 444 10.30 -11.18 -9.10
C THR A 444 9.42 -12.41 -9.13
N TYR A 445 9.96 -13.55 -9.56
CA TYR A 445 9.29 -14.84 -9.49
C TYR A 445 10.25 -15.94 -9.01
N TYR A 446 9.70 -17.07 -8.60
CA TYR A 446 10.41 -18.16 -7.95
C TYR A 446 10.36 -19.44 -8.77
N VAL A 447 11.54 -20.00 -9.06
CA VAL A 447 11.67 -21.32 -9.66
C VAL A 447 12.09 -22.31 -8.58
N THR A 448 11.21 -23.25 -8.26
CA THR A 448 11.47 -24.28 -7.26
C THR A 448 11.74 -25.61 -7.94
N TYR A 449 12.91 -26.20 -7.70
CA TYR A 449 13.29 -27.54 -8.12
C TYR A 449 13.17 -28.51 -6.95
N ASP A 450 12.19 -29.41 -7.01
CA ASP A 450 12.01 -30.50 -6.05
C ASP A 450 12.63 -31.78 -6.62
N ALA A 451 13.66 -32.30 -5.93
CA ALA A 451 14.37 -33.50 -6.31
C ALA A 451 13.47 -34.76 -6.31
N ASN A 452 12.25 -34.66 -5.79
CA ASN A 452 11.22 -35.70 -5.76
C ASN A 452 11.77 -37.04 -5.25
N GLY A 453 12.38 -36.98 -4.06
CA GLY A 453 13.01 -38.11 -3.38
C GLY A 453 14.45 -38.41 -3.82
N GLY A 454 15.09 -37.53 -4.59
CA GLY A 454 16.53 -37.52 -4.85
C GLY A 454 17.28 -36.43 -4.05
N GLU A 455 18.58 -36.30 -4.32
CA GLU A 455 19.48 -35.30 -3.77
C GLU A 455 19.93 -34.32 -4.86
N LEU A 456 19.97 -33.03 -4.54
CA LEU A 456 20.47 -31.97 -5.41
C LEU A 456 21.95 -31.66 -5.11
N PRO A 457 22.73 -31.21 -6.11
CA PRO A 457 24.15 -30.91 -5.93
C PRO A 457 24.45 -29.69 -5.06
N ILE A 458 23.43 -28.90 -4.69
CA ILE A 458 23.55 -27.70 -3.83
C ILE A 458 22.42 -27.76 -2.81
N SER A 459 22.73 -27.67 -1.52
CA SER A 459 21.74 -27.59 -0.45
C SER A 459 21.48 -26.13 -0.07
N ASN A 460 20.22 -25.73 0.03
CA ASN A 460 19.88 -24.49 0.74
C ASN A 460 20.23 -24.65 2.22
N GLY A 461 20.48 -23.56 2.94
CA GLY A 461 21.02 -23.56 4.32
C GLY A 461 20.23 -24.39 5.36
N GLY A 462 19.06 -24.92 5.01
CA GLY A 462 18.23 -25.82 5.82
C GLY A 462 18.25 -27.32 5.45
N GLY A 463 18.97 -27.75 4.40
CA GLY A 463 19.11 -29.18 4.05
C GLY A 463 17.88 -29.86 3.46
N GLU A 464 16.90 -29.09 2.97
CA GLU A 464 15.67 -29.62 2.36
C GLU A 464 15.92 -30.19 0.94
N ALA A 465 15.15 -31.20 0.53
CA ALA A 465 15.29 -31.88 -0.76
C ALA A 465 14.67 -31.10 -1.95
N TYR A 466 14.66 -29.78 -1.85
CA TYR A 466 14.29 -28.86 -2.91
C TYR A 466 15.11 -27.57 -2.80
N THR A 467 15.22 -26.83 -3.90
CA THR A 467 15.85 -25.50 -3.90
C THR A 467 14.96 -24.52 -4.65
N THR A 468 14.84 -23.31 -4.12
CA THR A 468 14.09 -22.21 -4.71
C THR A 468 15.04 -21.10 -5.11
N TYR A 469 15.00 -20.69 -6.37
CA TYR A 469 15.75 -19.55 -6.90
C TYR A 469 14.82 -18.38 -7.10
N ARG A 470 15.22 -17.23 -6.54
CA ARG A 470 14.62 -15.95 -6.85
C ARG A 470 15.16 -15.47 -8.19
N VAL A 471 14.27 -15.21 -9.12
CA VAL A 471 14.59 -14.63 -10.42
C VAL A 471 14.00 -13.22 -10.46
N CYS A 472 14.85 -12.22 -10.71
CA CYS A 472 14.45 -10.83 -10.87
C CYS A 472 14.73 -10.40 -12.30
N GLU A 473 13.70 -10.02 -13.04
CA GLU A 473 13.79 -9.71 -14.47
C GLU A 473 12.98 -8.49 -14.82
N ARG A 474 13.40 -7.73 -15.83
CA ARG A 474 12.65 -6.57 -16.31
C ARG A 474 11.34 -7.00 -16.95
N VAL A 475 10.28 -6.23 -16.69
CA VAL A 475 8.97 -6.41 -17.34
C VAL A 475 9.15 -6.28 -18.87
N GLY A 476 8.91 -7.36 -19.60
CA GLY A 476 9.03 -7.42 -21.06
C GLY A 476 10.24 -8.19 -21.60
N ASP A 477 11.26 -8.45 -20.77
CA ASP A 477 12.40 -9.28 -21.17
C ASP A 477 11.98 -10.77 -21.26
N LYS A 478 12.38 -11.43 -22.36
CA LYS A 478 12.26 -12.88 -22.49
C LYS A 478 13.50 -13.53 -21.88
N HIS A 479 13.47 -13.82 -20.59
CA HIS A 479 14.51 -14.66 -20.01
C HIS A 479 14.26 -16.14 -20.32
N THR A 480 15.36 -16.87 -20.39
CA THR A 480 15.40 -18.29 -20.71
C THR A 480 16.07 -18.99 -19.54
N ILE A 481 15.26 -19.68 -18.73
CA ILE A 481 15.81 -20.56 -17.70
C ILE A 481 16.29 -21.84 -18.38
N ASP A 482 17.61 -22.01 -18.44
CA ASP A 482 18.23 -23.26 -18.89
C ASP A 482 18.11 -24.31 -17.79
N LEU A 483 17.33 -25.35 -18.07
CA LEU A 483 17.06 -26.45 -17.15
C LEU A 483 18.22 -27.47 -17.04
N ASP A 484 19.37 -27.26 -17.72
CA ASP A 484 20.51 -28.18 -17.73
C ASP A 484 21.65 -27.85 -16.74
N SER A 485 21.97 -26.57 -16.53
CA SER A 485 23.35 -26.21 -16.14
C SER A 485 23.77 -26.60 -14.71
N TYR A 486 22.85 -26.71 -13.74
CA TYR A 486 23.22 -27.01 -12.35
C TYR A 486 22.32 -28.03 -11.60
N TYR A 487 21.20 -28.48 -12.17
CA TYR A 487 20.18 -29.28 -11.45
C TYR A 487 20.02 -30.68 -12.01
N ARG A 488 21.07 -31.50 -11.96
CA ARG A 488 20.97 -32.94 -12.26
C ARG A 488 20.89 -33.72 -10.94
N PRO A 489 19.70 -33.86 -10.32
CA PRO A 489 19.59 -34.56 -9.06
C PRO A 489 20.02 -36.02 -9.21
N LYS A 490 20.52 -36.59 -8.12
CA LYS A 490 20.86 -38.02 -8.03
C LYS A 490 19.89 -38.68 -7.09
N ARG A 491 19.35 -39.82 -7.47
CA ARG A 491 18.53 -40.64 -6.58
C ARG A 491 19.06 -42.04 -6.57
N PHE A 492 19.28 -42.59 -5.39
CA PHE A 492 19.87 -43.91 -5.22
C PHE A 492 18.84 -44.93 -4.73
N TYR A 493 19.10 -46.20 -5.01
CA TYR A 493 18.44 -47.34 -4.38
C TYR A 493 19.46 -48.43 -4.12
N LYS A 494 19.10 -49.33 -3.21
CA LYS A 494 19.96 -50.41 -2.74
C LYS A 494 19.36 -51.75 -3.09
N VAL A 495 20.19 -52.63 -3.65
CA VAL A 495 19.84 -54.04 -3.82
C VAL A 495 20.70 -54.86 -2.87
N THR A 496 20.05 -55.58 -1.97
CA THR A 496 20.72 -56.45 -1.00
C THR A 496 20.67 -57.89 -1.51
N TYR A 497 21.84 -58.47 -1.74
CA TYR A 497 22.01 -59.81 -2.29
C TYR A 497 22.29 -60.79 -1.17
N HIS A 498 21.25 -61.48 -0.70
CA HIS A 498 21.35 -62.45 0.39
C HIS A 498 21.81 -63.80 -0.13
N GLY A 499 23.03 -64.21 0.23
CA GLY A 499 23.59 -65.52 -0.14
C GLY A 499 22.80 -66.72 0.39
N ASN A 500 21.96 -66.54 1.42
CA ASN A 500 20.98 -67.50 1.94
C ASN A 500 21.50 -68.95 2.14
N GLY A 501 22.03 -69.23 3.35
CA GLY A 501 22.58 -70.52 3.76
C GLY A 501 23.94 -70.35 4.45
N GLN A 502 24.36 -71.34 5.27
CA GLN A 502 25.66 -71.27 5.93
C GLN A 502 26.80 -71.25 4.90
N GLY A 503 27.74 -70.31 5.07
CA GLY A 503 28.91 -70.13 4.20
C GLY A 503 28.68 -69.34 2.91
N ALA A 504 27.45 -68.91 2.61
CA ALA A 504 27.15 -68.10 1.44
C ALA A 504 27.36 -66.59 1.72
N LYS A 505 28.00 -65.88 0.80
CA LYS A 505 28.30 -64.45 0.95
C LYS A 505 27.05 -63.59 0.69
N THR A 506 26.83 -62.58 1.53
CA THR A 506 25.84 -61.51 1.33
C THR A 506 26.58 -60.21 1.07
N PHE A 507 26.12 -59.44 0.11
CA PHE A 507 26.66 -58.10 -0.16
C PHE A 507 25.55 -57.16 -0.62
N GLU A 508 25.85 -55.88 -0.58
CA GLU A 508 24.95 -54.81 -0.94
C GLU A 508 25.51 -54.07 -2.13
N PHE A 509 24.63 -53.68 -3.05
CA PHE A 509 25.01 -52.87 -4.19
C PHE A 509 24.09 -51.66 -4.27
N GLN A 510 24.69 -50.47 -4.26
CA GLN A 510 23.98 -49.21 -4.47
C GLN A 510 23.97 -48.89 -5.97
N ASN A 511 22.80 -48.57 -6.50
CA ASN A 511 22.63 -48.12 -7.88
C ASN A 511 21.84 -46.81 -7.90
N TYR A 512 21.79 -46.12 -9.04
CA TYR A 512 21.05 -44.88 -9.20
C TYR A 512 19.82 -45.04 -10.10
N PHE A 513 18.77 -44.31 -9.80
CA PHE A 513 17.66 -44.10 -10.73
C PHE A 513 18.14 -43.17 -11.85
N LYS A 514 17.79 -43.50 -13.08
CA LYS A 514 18.02 -42.65 -14.24
C LYS A 514 17.05 -41.47 -14.22
N PHE A 515 17.59 -40.26 -14.13
CA PHE A 515 16.85 -39.02 -14.27
C PHE A 515 16.25 -38.90 -15.69
N LEU A 516 14.94 -38.67 -15.78
CA LEU A 516 14.22 -38.54 -17.05
C LEU A 516 14.00 -37.08 -17.48
N GLY A 517 14.02 -36.16 -16.52
CA GLY A 517 13.67 -34.75 -16.73
C GLY A 517 12.80 -34.20 -15.60
N TRP A 518 12.37 -32.97 -15.77
CA TRP A 518 11.52 -32.22 -14.87
C TRP A 518 10.06 -32.29 -15.31
N ASN A 519 9.12 -32.20 -14.36
CA ASN A 519 7.69 -32.16 -14.66
C ASN A 519 6.98 -31.15 -13.76
N THR A 520 5.95 -30.47 -14.27
CA THR A 520 5.16 -29.51 -13.47
C THR A 520 4.27 -30.16 -12.41
N ARG A 521 4.20 -31.50 -12.37
CA ARG A 521 3.49 -32.26 -11.36
C ARG A 521 4.35 -33.41 -10.83
N LYS A 522 4.24 -33.66 -9.54
CA LYS A 522 4.99 -34.71 -8.83
C LYS A 522 4.79 -36.11 -9.38
N ASP A 523 3.58 -36.41 -9.84
CA ASP A 523 3.17 -37.69 -10.42
C ASP A 523 3.55 -37.87 -11.91
N GLY A 524 4.15 -36.85 -12.53
CA GLY A 524 4.54 -36.87 -13.94
C GLY A 524 3.40 -36.56 -14.93
N SER A 525 2.18 -36.26 -14.46
CA SER A 525 1.03 -35.97 -15.34
C SER A 525 1.05 -34.56 -15.94
N GLY A 526 1.98 -33.70 -15.50
CA GLY A 526 2.13 -32.33 -15.98
C GLY A 526 2.96 -32.22 -17.25
N LYS A 527 3.34 -30.98 -17.58
CA LYS A 527 4.22 -30.68 -18.70
C LYS A 527 5.63 -31.14 -18.36
N THR A 528 6.24 -31.91 -19.26
CA THR A 528 7.60 -32.45 -19.10
C THR A 528 8.62 -31.55 -19.76
N TYR A 529 9.74 -31.35 -19.08
CA TYR A 529 10.90 -30.63 -19.57
C TYR A 529 12.14 -31.53 -19.46
N LYS A 530 12.93 -31.60 -20.50
CA LYS A 530 14.22 -32.30 -20.53
C LYS A 530 15.35 -31.33 -20.14
N ALA A 531 16.50 -31.90 -19.81
CA ALA A 531 17.72 -31.12 -19.66
C ALA A 531 17.99 -30.32 -20.96
N GLY A 532 18.17 -29.01 -20.83
CA GLY A 532 18.38 -28.07 -21.94
C GLY A 532 17.10 -27.45 -22.50
N ASP A 533 15.92 -27.85 -22.01
CA ASP A 533 14.67 -27.16 -22.36
C ASP A 533 14.60 -25.80 -21.66
N VAL A 534 13.79 -24.90 -22.24
CA VAL A 534 13.65 -23.50 -21.83
C VAL A 534 12.27 -23.26 -21.21
N TYR A 535 12.23 -22.47 -20.14
CA TYR A 535 11.01 -21.91 -19.56
C TYR A 535 11.00 -20.36 -19.67
N SER A 536 9.87 -19.77 -20.04
CA SER A 536 9.74 -18.33 -20.41
C SER A 536 8.39 -17.68 -20.01
N GLU A 537 7.67 -18.22 -19.02
CA GLU A 537 6.33 -17.69 -18.65
C GLU A 537 6.36 -16.64 -17.52
N ASN A 538 7.55 -16.26 -17.02
CA ASN A 538 7.78 -15.20 -16.02
C ASN A 538 6.86 -15.30 -14.79
N LYS A 539 6.59 -16.52 -14.33
CA LYS A 539 5.71 -16.86 -13.21
C LYS A 539 6.30 -17.95 -12.36
N ASP A 540 5.95 -17.95 -11.08
CA ASP A 540 6.32 -18.98 -10.12
C ASP A 540 6.02 -20.37 -10.66
N ILE A 541 7.01 -21.25 -10.58
CA ILE A 541 6.89 -22.63 -11.03
C ILE A 541 7.59 -23.58 -10.07
N THR A 542 6.97 -24.73 -9.84
CA THR A 542 7.60 -25.86 -9.17
C THR A 542 7.80 -27.01 -10.15
N LEU A 543 9.02 -27.49 -10.25
CA LEU A 543 9.44 -28.58 -11.12
C LEU A 543 9.85 -29.78 -10.28
N TYR A 544 9.28 -30.93 -10.58
CA TYR A 544 9.51 -32.19 -9.88
C TYR A 544 10.35 -33.14 -10.74
N ALA A 545 11.45 -33.64 -10.19
CA ALA A 545 12.30 -34.60 -10.89
C ALA A 545 11.53 -35.91 -11.16
N GLN A 546 11.65 -36.42 -12.38
CA GLN A 546 11.06 -37.70 -12.78
C GLN A 546 12.16 -38.74 -13.00
N TRP A 547 11.86 -39.97 -12.56
CA TRP A 547 12.85 -41.03 -12.42
C TRP A 547 12.44 -42.29 -13.17
N SER A 548 13.42 -42.98 -13.73
CA SER A 548 13.27 -44.35 -14.23
C SER A 548 14.32 -45.26 -13.59
N THR A 549 14.01 -46.54 -13.54
CA THR A 549 14.87 -47.56 -12.95
C THR A 549 15.62 -48.26 -14.06
N GLU A 550 16.91 -48.50 -13.87
CA GLU A 550 17.64 -49.41 -14.75
C GLU A 550 17.22 -50.87 -14.48
N TYR A 551 17.56 -51.75 -15.41
CA TYR A 551 17.31 -53.17 -15.22
C TYR A 551 18.22 -53.74 -14.13
N PHE A 552 17.73 -54.75 -13.40
CA PHE A 552 18.47 -55.45 -12.36
C PHE A 552 19.81 -55.97 -12.90
N SER A 553 20.88 -55.71 -12.17
CA SER A 553 22.21 -56.24 -12.52
C SER A 553 22.37 -57.59 -11.84
N ASP A 554 22.50 -58.67 -12.61
CA ASP A 554 22.73 -60.00 -12.03
C ASP A 554 24.14 -60.07 -11.41
N ARG A 555 24.24 -60.63 -10.22
CA ARG A 555 25.49 -60.77 -9.47
C ARG A 555 25.67 -62.21 -9.03
N TYR A 556 26.90 -62.68 -9.03
CA TYR A 556 27.19 -64.07 -8.67
C TYR A 556 27.53 -64.20 -7.18
N VAL A 557 26.98 -65.23 -6.53
CA VAL A 557 27.34 -65.65 -5.17
C VAL A 557 27.76 -67.10 -5.18
N GLU A 558 28.57 -67.48 -4.18
CA GLU A 558 29.09 -68.83 -4.02
C GLU A 558 28.65 -69.43 -2.70
N ARG A 559 28.40 -70.74 -2.72
CA ARG A 559 28.11 -71.56 -1.55
C ARG A 559 28.75 -72.94 -1.73
N PRO A 560 29.70 -73.35 -0.87
CA PRO A 560 30.36 -74.65 -0.99
C PRO A 560 29.36 -75.81 -0.99
N GLY A 561 29.45 -76.71 -1.98
CA GLY A 561 28.59 -77.89 -2.12
C GLY A 561 27.19 -77.63 -2.68
N TYR A 562 26.91 -76.45 -3.24
CA TYR A 562 25.61 -76.08 -3.80
C TYR A 562 25.74 -75.33 -5.14
N VAL A 563 24.78 -75.55 -6.04
CA VAL A 563 24.64 -74.85 -7.34
C VAL A 563 23.65 -73.71 -7.21
N PHE A 564 24.02 -72.53 -7.70
CA PHE A 564 23.21 -71.32 -7.67
C PHE A 564 22.09 -71.37 -8.73
N LYS A 565 20.82 -71.28 -8.33
CA LYS A 565 19.63 -71.30 -9.22
C LYS A 565 19.21 -69.92 -9.72
N GLY A 566 19.84 -68.87 -9.21
CA GLY A 566 19.49 -67.47 -9.48
C GLY A 566 18.91 -66.76 -8.27
N TRP A 567 18.58 -65.48 -8.48
CA TRP A 567 18.00 -64.59 -7.49
C TRP A 567 16.48 -64.64 -7.46
N TYR A 568 15.93 -64.58 -6.27
CA TYR A 568 14.48 -64.59 -6.04
C TYR A 568 14.10 -63.55 -4.99
N THR A 569 12.85 -63.08 -5.03
CA THR A 569 12.35 -62.08 -4.07
C THR A 569 12.16 -62.63 -2.64
N GLN A 570 12.37 -63.93 -2.40
CA GLN A 570 12.17 -64.58 -1.10
C GLN A 570 13.22 -65.70 -0.88
N LYS A 571 13.51 -66.00 0.40
CA LYS A 571 14.46 -67.04 0.82
C LYS A 571 14.14 -68.44 0.27
N GLN A 572 12.87 -68.77 0.09
CA GLN A 572 12.41 -70.00 -0.56
C GLN A 572 11.20 -69.65 -1.44
N GLY A 573 11.18 -70.07 -2.71
CA GLY A 573 10.14 -69.68 -3.66
C GLY A 573 10.23 -68.21 -4.13
N GLY A 574 9.10 -67.55 -4.37
CA GLY A 574 9.06 -66.17 -4.86
C GLY A 574 9.32 -66.02 -6.37
N LYS A 575 9.34 -64.78 -6.84
CA LYS A 575 9.54 -64.47 -8.27
C LYS A 575 11.02 -64.45 -8.59
N LYS A 576 11.41 -65.13 -9.67
CA LYS A 576 12.79 -65.09 -10.18
C LYS A 576 13.11 -63.68 -10.66
N VAL A 577 14.22 -63.14 -10.17
CA VAL A 577 14.78 -61.86 -10.57
C VAL A 577 15.85 -62.15 -11.61
N THR A 578 15.79 -61.43 -12.74
CA THR A 578 16.72 -61.60 -13.86
C THR A 578 17.27 -60.25 -14.27
N SER A 579 18.24 -60.23 -15.18
CA SER A 579 18.80 -58.99 -15.72
C SER A 579 17.81 -58.08 -16.45
N LYS A 580 16.54 -58.48 -16.58
CA LYS A 580 15.44 -57.68 -17.15
C LYS A 580 14.40 -57.25 -16.11
N THR A 581 14.59 -57.62 -14.85
CA THR A 581 13.67 -57.22 -13.78
C THR A 581 13.87 -55.74 -13.45
N VAL A 582 12.77 -55.00 -13.40
CA VAL A 582 12.74 -53.56 -13.11
C VAL A 582 12.63 -53.36 -11.60
N ILE A 583 13.62 -52.69 -10.99
CA ILE A 583 13.71 -52.50 -9.53
C ILE A 583 13.12 -51.14 -9.15
N LYS A 584 12.03 -51.10 -8.39
CA LYS A 584 11.29 -49.85 -8.10
C LYS A 584 11.75 -49.10 -6.84
N GLY A 585 12.79 -49.58 -6.16
CA GLY A 585 13.30 -49.05 -4.91
C GLY A 585 14.18 -50.08 -4.21
N ASP A 586 14.50 -49.84 -2.94
CA ASP A 586 15.32 -50.76 -2.16
C ASP A 586 14.73 -52.17 -2.19
N THR A 587 15.53 -53.16 -2.58
CA THR A 587 15.06 -54.51 -2.88
C THR A 587 16.01 -55.55 -2.33
N ASP A 588 15.46 -56.48 -1.55
CA ASP A 588 16.15 -57.71 -1.15
C ASP A 588 15.94 -58.81 -2.19
N VAL A 589 17.03 -59.45 -2.59
CA VAL A 589 17.02 -60.67 -3.37
C VAL A 589 17.78 -61.77 -2.66
N TYR A 590 17.29 -62.99 -2.79
CA TYR A 590 17.80 -64.15 -2.08
C TYR A 590 18.27 -65.18 -3.08
N ALA A 591 19.48 -65.67 -2.85
CA ALA A 591 20.02 -66.78 -3.60
C ALA A 591 19.25 -68.04 -3.26
N GLN A 592 18.89 -68.80 -4.29
CA GLN A 592 18.36 -70.14 -4.12
C GLN A 592 19.32 -71.16 -4.71
N TRP A 593 19.35 -72.32 -4.07
CA TRP A 593 20.42 -73.28 -4.22
C TRP A 593 19.86 -74.69 -4.38
N GLU A 594 20.56 -75.53 -5.14
CA GLU A 594 20.38 -76.98 -5.14
C GLU A 594 21.69 -77.67 -4.72
N PRO A 595 21.67 -78.79 -3.98
CA PRO A 595 22.89 -79.52 -3.62
C PRO A 595 23.67 -79.97 -4.86
N GLY A 596 24.95 -79.59 -4.94
CA GLY A 596 25.87 -79.98 -6.02
C GLY A 596 26.89 -81.00 -5.52
N LYS A 597 27.05 -82.15 -6.21
CA LYS A 597 28.02 -83.19 -5.84
C LYS A 597 29.18 -83.23 -6.84
N PHE A 598 30.35 -82.61 -6.64
CA PHE A 598 31.55 -82.99 -7.43
C PHE A 598 32.91 -82.77 -6.72
N LEU A 599 33.82 -83.74 -6.94
CA LEU A 599 35.25 -83.79 -6.59
C LEU A 599 36.09 -83.18 -7.74
N LEU A 600 37.17 -82.46 -7.43
CA LEU A 600 38.09 -81.84 -8.40
C LEU A 600 39.46 -82.55 -8.38
N ASP A 601 40.00 -82.90 -9.55
CA ASP A 601 41.36 -83.46 -9.74
C ASP A 601 42.08 -82.72 -10.89
N ALA A 602 42.35 -81.42 -10.73
CA ALA A 602 43.12 -80.63 -11.67
C ALA A 602 44.63 -80.85 -11.44
N LYS A 603 45.39 -81.24 -12.48
CA LYS A 603 46.76 -81.74 -12.32
C LYS A 603 47.88 -80.68 -12.39
N GLN A 604 47.71 -79.51 -13.02
CA GLN A 604 48.71 -78.41 -13.06
C GLN A 604 48.15 -77.12 -13.69
N ILE A 605 48.66 -75.94 -13.26
CA ILE A 605 48.39 -74.61 -13.84
C ILE A 605 49.73 -73.94 -14.19
N PHE A 606 49.85 -73.35 -15.38
CA PHE A 606 51.01 -72.56 -15.79
C PHE A 606 50.59 -71.11 -16.12
N VAL A 607 51.43 -70.15 -15.74
CA VAL A 607 51.28 -68.72 -16.07
C VAL A 607 52.57 -68.26 -16.72
N ASP A 608 52.49 -67.78 -17.96
CA ASP A 608 53.62 -67.17 -18.67
C ASP A 608 53.36 -65.68 -18.90
N ILE A 609 54.40 -64.86 -18.68
CA ILE A 609 54.38 -63.40 -18.80
C ILE A 609 55.35 -63.04 -19.92
N GLY A 610 54.84 -62.87 -21.14
CA GLY A 610 55.65 -62.52 -22.31
C GLY A 610 55.94 -61.01 -22.43
N ASP A 611 56.89 -60.66 -23.30
CA ASP A 611 57.47 -59.31 -23.50
C ASP A 611 56.51 -58.19 -23.97
N ILE A 612 55.20 -58.45 -24.03
CA ILE A 612 54.18 -57.48 -24.47
C ILE A 612 52.91 -57.59 -23.62
N LYS A 613 52.96 -57.22 -22.33
CA LYS A 613 51.78 -56.95 -21.46
C LYS A 613 50.62 -57.96 -21.55
N THR A 614 50.92 -59.22 -21.86
CA THR A 614 49.96 -60.29 -22.08
C THR A 614 50.27 -61.40 -21.10
N ILE A 615 49.28 -61.80 -20.32
CA ILE A 615 49.43 -62.92 -19.39
C ILE A 615 48.58 -64.07 -19.93
N THR A 616 49.21 -65.23 -20.08
CA THR A 616 48.54 -66.44 -20.56
C THR A 616 48.45 -67.45 -19.42
N ALA A 617 47.22 -67.85 -19.07
CA ALA A 617 46.98 -68.94 -18.13
C ALA A 617 46.52 -70.19 -18.90
N SER A 618 47.16 -71.32 -18.63
CA SER A 618 46.79 -72.62 -19.22
C SER A 618 46.35 -73.60 -18.15
N VAL A 619 45.18 -74.21 -18.38
CA VAL A 619 44.57 -75.21 -17.49
C VAL A 619 44.49 -76.54 -18.23
N THR A 620 44.94 -77.62 -17.60
CA THR A 620 44.75 -78.98 -18.10
C THR A 620 43.88 -79.80 -17.14
N SER A 621 42.76 -80.30 -17.66
CA SER A 621 41.81 -81.15 -16.92
C SER A 621 41.80 -82.57 -17.48
N GLY A 622 41.52 -83.55 -16.62
CA GLY A 622 41.24 -84.92 -17.04
C GLY A 622 39.78 -85.16 -17.46
N GLN A 623 38.95 -84.11 -17.44
CA GLN A 623 37.53 -84.17 -17.79
C GLN A 623 37.27 -83.76 -19.23
N GLU A 624 36.23 -84.35 -19.84
CA GLU A 624 35.91 -84.14 -21.25
C GLU A 624 35.37 -82.73 -21.53
N ASP A 625 34.49 -82.16 -20.71
CA ASP A 625 33.97 -80.79 -20.90
C ASP A 625 34.09 -79.97 -19.61
N PHE A 626 34.66 -78.77 -19.68
CA PHE A 626 34.81 -77.88 -18.52
C PHE A 626 34.86 -76.40 -18.91
N ASP A 627 34.43 -75.55 -17.97
CA ASP A 627 34.48 -74.10 -18.14
C ASP A 627 35.66 -73.53 -17.38
N VAL A 628 36.47 -72.71 -18.05
CA VAL A 628 37.53 -71.93 -17.41
C VAL A 628 37.10 -70.48 -17.36
N SER A 629 37.28 -69.85 -16.20
CA SER A 629 37.17 -68.41 -16.10
C SER A 629 38.37 -67.78 -15.41
N CYS A 630 38.82 -66.68 -16.01
CA CYS A 630 39.96 -65.90 -15.54
C CYS A 630 39.50 -64.49 -15.15
N THR A 631 40.02 -63.98 -14.04
CA THR A 631 39.79 -62.60 -13.59
C THR A 631 41.10 -61.94 -13.16
N TRP A 632 41.19 -60.64 -13.41
CA TRP A 632 42.36 -59.80 -13.12
C TRP A 632 41.98 -58.75 -12.08
N ASP A 633 42.85 -58.44 -11.12
CA ASP A 633 42.63 -57.37 -10.15
C ASP A 633 42.97 -55.99 -10.75
N GLY A 634 41.94 -55.18 -11.01
CA GLY A 634 42.13 -53.73 -11.21
C GLY A 634 41.72 -53.13 -12.57
N GLY A 635 41.12 -53.89 -13.50
CA GLY A 635 40.61 -53.36 -14.77
C GLY A 635 39.15 -53.71 -15.05
N THR A 636 38.42 -52.84 -15.75
CA THR A 636 37.01 -52.97 -16.18
C THR A 636 36.76 -54.02 -17.27
N GLN A 637 37.70 -54.95 -17.52
CA GLN A 637 37.46 -56.01 -18.50
C GLN A 637 36.63 -57.15 -17.91
N ASP A 638 35.60 -57.55 -18.64
CA ASP A 638 34.64 -58.58 -18.27
C ASP A 638 35.31 -59.96 -18.13
N ARG A 639 34.83 -60.73 -17.13
CA ARG A 639 35.19 -62.14 -16.93
C ARG A 639 35.03 -62.91 -18.24
N GLN A 640 36.13 -63.45 -18.77
CA GLN A 640 36.06 -64.37 -19.91
C GLN A 640 35.73 -65.77 -19.40
N ILE A 641 34.68 -66.36 -19.97
CA ILE A 641 34.31 -67.77 -19.77
C ILE A 641 34.61 -68.48 -21.09
N ILE A 642 35.46 -69.49 -21.03
CA ILE A 642 35.77 -70.34 -22.20
C ILE A 642 35.27 -71.74 -21.91
N HIS A 643 34.38 -72.22 -22.79
CA HIS A 643 33.87 -73.58 -22.80
C HIS A 643 34.87 -74.47 -23.57
N ALA A 644 35.48 -75.43 -22.87
CA ALA A 644 36.31 -76.46 -23.49
C ALA A 644 35.45 -77.69 -23.79
N ASP A 645 35.57 -78.22 -25.00
CA ASP A 645 34.92 -79.46 -25.41
C ASP A 645 35.84 -80.68 -25.29
N ARG A 646 35.26 -81.88 -25.40
CA ARG A 646 35.90 -83.21 -25.33
C ARG A 646 37.19 -83.44 -26.11
N TYR A 647 37.63 -82.53 -26.98
CA TYR A 647 38.88 -82.66 -27.73
C TYR A 647 39.98 -81.66 -27.29
N LEU A 648 39.63 -80.68 -26.45
CA LEU A 648 40.51 -79.60 -26.01
C LEU A 648 40.84 -79.76 -24.52
N ASN A 649 41.96 -80.43 -24.23
CA ASN A 649 42.43 -80.64 -22.85
C ASN A 649 43.18 -79.43 -22.27
N THR A 650 43.46 -78.39 -23.07
CA THR A 650 44.17 -77.19 -22.62
C THR A 650 43.47 -75.95 -23.15
N VAL A 651 43.15 -75.01 -22.24
CA VAL A 651 42.55 -73.71 -22.58
C VAL A 651 43.54 -72.61 -22.26
N SER A 652 43.77 -71.70 -23.21
CA SER A 652 44.62 -70.52 -23.02
C SER A 652 43.78 -69.24 -23.12
N VAL A 653 43.89 -68.38 -22.11
CA VAL A 653 43.19 -67.09 -22.04
C VAL A 653 44.20 -65.96 -22.10
N GLN A 654 44.00 -64.98 -22.98
CA GLN A 654 44.87 -63.81 -23.13
C GLN A 654 44.13 -62.52 -22.73
N GLY A 655 44.77 -61.70 -21.91
CA GLY A 655 44.29 -60.36 -21.52
C GLY A 655 45.42 -59.32 -21.58
N LEU A 656 45.06 -58.06 -21.82
CA LEU A 656 45.99 -56.93 -21.85
C LEU A 656 45.90 -56.15 -20.54
N HIS A 657 47.01 -55.97 -19.82
CA HIS A 657 47.05 -55.25 -18.53
C HIS A 657 48.29 -54.35 -18.40
N GLU A 658 48.16 -53.19 -17.73
CA GLU A 658 49.29 -52.33 -17.36
C GLU A 658 49.52 -52.36 -15.84
N GLY A 659 50.71 -52.79 -15.40
CA GLY A 659 51.09 -52.90 -13.96
C GLY A 659 51.13 -54.34 -13.44
N GLU A 660 51.55 -54.52 -12.18
CA GLU A 660 51.49 -55.82 -11.49
C GLU A 660 50.03 -56.26 -11.32
N ALA A 661 49.69 -57.48 -11.76
CA ALA A 661 48.35 -58.04 -11.68
C ALA A 661 48.40 -59.49 -11.19
N ASN A 662 47.47 -59.87 -10.32
CA ASN A 662 47.20 -61.24 -9.90
C ASN A 662 46.14 -61.87 -10.80
N VAL A 663 46.43 -63.07 -11.30
CA VAL A 663 45.50 -63.85 -12.12
C VAL A 663 44.82 -64.90 -11.27
N TYR A 664 43.49 -64.87 -11.25
CA TYR A 664 42.70 -65.90 -10.59
C TYR A 664 42.01 -66.76 -11.64
N VAL A 665 42.33 -68.06 -11.64
CA VAL A 665 41.78 -69.04 -12.57
C VAL A 665 40.86 -69.98 -11.81
N SER A 666 39.61 -70.10 -12.27
CA SER A 666 38.65 -71.05 -11.72
C SER A 666 38.12 -71.99 -12.80
N ILE A 667 38.04 -73.27 -12.45
CA ILE A 667 37.54 -74.34 -13.32
C ILE A 667 36.19 -74.78 -12.77
N LYS A 668 35.15 -74.74 -13.59
CA LYS A 668 33.83 -75.23 -13.24
C LYS A 668 33.56 -76.48 -14.07
N ASN A 669 33.28 -77.59 -13.38
CA ASN A 669 32.63 -78.74 -14.03
C ASN A 669 31.15 -78.39 -14.17
N SER A 670 30.59 -78.65 -15.36
CA SER A 670 29.20 -78.32 -15.74
C SER A 670 28.17 -78.44 -14.61
#